data_AF-A0A938U3Q9-F1
#
_entry.id   AF-A0A938U3Q9-F1
#
_cell.length_a   1.000
_cell.length_b   1.000
_cell.length_c   1.000
_cell.angle_alpha   90.00
_cell.angle_beta   90.00
_cell.angle_gamma   90.00
#
_symmetry.space_group_name_H-M   'P 1'
#
loop_
_entity.id
_entity.type
_entity.pdbx_description
1 polymer ?
#
loop_
_entity_poly.entity_id
_entity_poly.type
_entity_poly.pdbx_seq_one_letter_code
_entity_poly.pdbx_strand_id
1 'polypeptide(L)'
;MTRPAPAPTRPVPALSTWAGESCGSLARWATLALLAATTSCVDWIEAARVPLVPANSGFALADAVWFEDEHTLFVFWRFHADQGLGPTSRIELGVQTASGVQAPQPLASLTSVHRHDDVDCGARGRCGSFSLAMREEPLAVPIQLRWHEDGELVFAQDAALTIMRAGDPWRQRSAVVYGVFDEDNALVQWRLRHQFPNLGNHDVTDLGLRRAFRVTAPRIGDLADGAKAGFVDNPWGYALLTGCPAAFVAHDEPELASDERAVFSARALPDDLVTRQVLCADSVVTDADGEFAATALARRNPDVVPAFPFLRTPVTEARRITLDLLTCANVVSDAHLAMQQQRLLHDTDTVCVDDLDEPGRRAALVRRLNARIDEERRAGDDLVLSIVLNRDDADEAVAEALESALQDVLVEERTKTSPRAIGAVVYDSNSFDQRIPEVKPYLLWCPAALGIDDLAELVDPSVLNQLFHCAVSLDVAVPIDLPEPLDRLTIAQLPLLATRRQFLNYVARYGEGAVGETTGITVLAPRRSADARDVVVGDRFGFGDLLDPLSPFSSTDIATFFDDEYLTVLPDEALSVCAGDASGHVVAQADLAEEPLPLDALPARHADDPRPRYQLGLRWDGAFYLRFDYRAVLGTTTEVVGLTLPFSPSLPGNVSFREQLWTAATFDLRDELTKCRRFCDHPTFDSAGIYQVQALFAPTYQNDCYAPRFPTPDDGGFPDDP
;
A
#
# COMPACT_ATOMS: atom_id res chain seq x y z
N MET A 1 -4.79 41.99 -17.82
CA MET A 1 -5.15 41.62 -19.20
C MET A 1 -6.52 40.98 -19.14
N THR A 2 -7.51 41.68 -19.68
CA THR A 2 -8.94 41.36 -19.59
C THR A 2 -9.44 40.87 -20.95
N ARG A 3 -10.33 39.85 -20.98
CA ARG A 3 -11.47 39.72 -21.91
C ARG A 3 -12.43 38.59 -21.44
N PRO A 4 -13.73 38.66 -21.81
CA PRO A 4 -14.84 38.32 -20.92
C PRO A 4 -15.82 37.25 -21.46
N ALA A 5 -16.77 36.88 -20.61
CA ALA A 5 -17.92 36.00 -20.86
C ALA A 5 -18.98 36.60 -21.82
N PRO A 6 -19.92 35.76 -22.31
CA PRO A 6 -21.28 36.23 -22.52
C PRO A 6 -22.38 35.27 -22.03
N ALA A 7 -23.49 35.87 -21.60
CA ALA A 7 -24.82 35.29 -21.48
C ALA A 7 -25.82 36.23 -22.23
N PRO A 8 -27.15 36.04 -22.16
CA PRO A 8 -27.96 35.12 -22.98
C PRO A 8 -29.03 35.88 -23.81
N THR A 9 -29.75 35.19 -24.72
CA THR A 9 -30.92 35.78 -25.41
C THR A 9 -32.09 34.81 -25.58
N ARG A 10 -33.30 35.35 -25.33
CA ARG A 10 -34.65 34.82 -25.58
C ARG A 10 -35.47 36.01 -26.17
N PRO A 11 -36.74 35.84 -26.60
CA PRO A 11 -37.26 35.32 -27.87
C PRO A 11 -38.06 36.42 -28.65
N VAL A 12 -38.80 36.10 -29.74
CA VAL A 12 -40.10 36.70 -30.19
C VAL A 12 -40.61 36.05 -31.51
N PRO A 13 -41.94 36.05 -31.81
CA PRO A 13 -42.65 35.14 -32.74
C PRO A 13 -43.25 35.83 -34.00
N ALA A 14 -43.87 35.07 -34.93
CA ALA A 14 -45.18 35.36 -35.60
C ALA A 14 -45.43 34.60 -36.94
N LEU A 15 -46.65 34.05 -37.05
CA LEU A 15 -47.66 34.06 -38.14
C LEU A 15 -47.31 33.90 -39.65
N SER A 16 -48.02 32.99 -40.32
CA SER A 16 -48.83 33.18 -41.57
C SER A 16 -49.49 31.84 -41.96
N THR A 17 -50.82 31.67 -41.97
CA THR A 17 -51.86 31.98 -42.99
C THR A 17 -51.74 31.26 -44.33
N TRP A 18 -52.93 31.04 -44.95
CA TRP A 18 -53.31 30.63 -46.32
C TRP A 18 -54.22 29.37 -46.29
N ALA A 19 -55.55 29.51 -46.36
CA ALA A 19 -56.43 29.93 -47.47
C ALA A 19 -56.99 28.71 -48.24
N GLY A 20 -58.31 28.67 -48.42
CA GLY A 20 -58.99 27.63 -49.22
C GLY A 20 -60.51 27.66 -49.05
N GLU A 21 -61.15 28.52 -49.85
CA GLU A 21 -62.60 28.64 -50.09
C GLU A 21 -63.21 27.29 -50.55
N SER A 22 -64.47 26.93 -50.31
CA SER A 22 -65.65 27.47 -51.02
C SER A 22 -66.85 26.50 -50.85
N CYS A 23 -68.03 26.99 -51.24
CA CYS A 23 -69.28 26.28 -51.52
C CYS A 23 -70.17 25.88 -50.34
N GLY A 24 -71.24 26.68 -50.20
CA GLY A 24 -72.32 26.46 -49.25
C GLY A 24 -73.50 25.67 -49.80
N SER A 25 -74.45 25.55 -48.88
CA SER A 25 -75.87 25.23 -49.03
C SER A 25 -76.23 23.87 -49.63
N LEU A 26 -76.57 22.92 -48.75
CA LEU A 26 -77.91 22.31 -48.65
C LEU A 26 -77.85 21.00 -47.83
N ALA A 27 -77.80 21.07 -46.50
CA ALA A 27 -78.10 19.91 -45.63
C ALA A 27 -78.33 20.32 -44.16
N ARG A 28 -79.18 21.33 -43.91
CA ARG A 28 -79.52 21.80 -42.55
C ARG A 28 -80.46 20.86 -41.75
N TRP A 29 -80.68 19.63 -42.19
CA TRP A 29 -81.57 18.67 -41.52
C TRP A 29 -80.92 17.32 -41.17
N ALA A 30 -79.61 17.14 -41.41
CA ALA A 30 -78.88 15.94 -41.00
C ALA A 30 -78.05 16.15 -39.71
N THR A 31 -77.83 17.41 -39.28
CA THR A 31 -76.90 17.73 -38.19
C THR A 31 -77.50 17.53 -36.79
N LEU A 32 -78.82 17.48 -36.65
CA LEU A 32 -79.47 17.29 -35.34
C LEU A 32 -79.57 15.82 -34.91
N ALA A 33 -79.46 14.87 -35.84
CA ALA A 33 -79.40 13.43 -35.51
C ALA A 33 -77.98 12.96 -35.16
N LEU A 34 -76.94 13.66 -35.64
CA LEU A 34 -75.55 13.33 -35.33
C LEU A 34 -75.09 13.88 -33.96
N LEU A 35 -75.70 14.99 -33.50
CA LEU A 35 -75.38 15.59 -32.18
C LEU A 35 -75.97 14.82 -30.99
N ALA A 36 -77.03 14.03 -31.19
CA ALA A 36 -77.56 13.15 -30.13
C ALA A 36 -76.81 11.79 -30.06
N ALA A 37 -76.04 11.43 -31.10
CA ALA A 37 -75.22 10.22 -31.14
C ALA A 37 -73.77 10.46 -30.69
N THR A 38 -73.32 11.72 -30.61
CA THR A 38 -71.99 12.06 -30.07
C THR A 38 -72.03 12.44 -28.60
N THR A 39 -73.17 12.80 -28.02
CA THR A 39 -73.30 13.01 -26.56
C THR A 39 -73.39 11.70 -25.78
N SER A 40 -73.87 10.61 -26.39
CA SER A 40 -73.88 9.27 -25.77
C SER A 40 -72.54 8.52 -25.88
N CYS A 41 -71.55 9.07 -26.59
CA CYS A 41 -70.18 8.56 -26.61
C CYS A 41 -69.22 9.32 -25.66
N VAL A 42 -69.65 10.46 -25.09
CA VAL A 42 -68.83 11.21 -24.12
C VAL A 42 -69.04 10.69 -22.69
N ASP A 43 -70.19 10.09 -22.39
CA ASP A 43 -70.44 9.43 -21.09
C ASP A 43 -69.83 8.02 -21.00
N TRP A 44 -69.20 7.50 -22.07
CA TRP A 44 -68.42 6.23 -22.05
C TRP A 44 -66.91 6.44 -21.94
N ILE A 45 -66.47 7.70 -21.85
CA ILE A 45 -65.10 8.06 -21.40
C ILE A 45 -65.19 8.58 -19.96
N GLU A 46 -66.13 8.07 -19.16
CA GLU A 46 -65.82 7.82 -17.75
C GLU A 46 -64.76 6.71 -17.73
N ALA A 47 -63.51 7.14 -17.74
CA ALA A 47 -62.40 6.55 -17.00
C ALA A 47 -62.59 5.06 -16.66
N ALA A 48 -62.55 4.19 -17.68
CA ALA A 48 -62.00 2.86 -17.48
C ALA A 48 -60.52 3.08 -17.15
N ARG A 49 -60.23 3.44 -15.88
CA ARG A 49 -58.89 3.41 -15.32
C ARG A 49 -58.38 2.03 -15.65
N VAL A 50 -57.43 1.96 -16.56
CA VAL A 50 -56.69 0.73 -16.80
C VAL A 50 -56.18 0.34 -15.42
N PRO A 51 -56.60 -0.80 -14.85
CA PRO A 51 -56.11 -1.19 -13.54
C PRO A 51 -54.59 -1.24 -13.67
N LEU A 52 -53.91 -0.33 -12.98
CA LEU A 52 -52.47 -0.37 -12.85
C LEU A 52 -52.18 -1.67 -12.12
N VAL A 53 -51.85 -2.72 -12.87
CA VAL A 53 -51.34 -3.95 -12.30
C VAL A 53 -49.98 -3.58 -11.71
N PRO A 54 -49.77 -3.74 -10.39
CA PRO A 54 -48.50 -3.42 -9.77
C PRO A 54 -47.45 -4.44 -10.18
N ALA A 55 -46.86 -4.24 -11.35
CA ALA A 55 -45.66 -4.94 -11.72
C ALA A 55 -44.50 -4.33 -10.91
N ASN A 56 -43.90 -5.13 -10.03
CA ASN A 56 -42.71 -4.78 -9.25
C ASN A 56 -42.80 -3.45 -8.48
N SER A 57 -43.92 -3.18 -7.80
CA SER A 57 -44.07 -2.02 -6.91
C SER A 57 -44.09 -2.44 -5.45
N GLY A 58 -43.33 -1.76 -4.60
CA GLY A 58 -43.25 -2.07 -3.18
C GLY A 58 -42.22 -1.26 -2.41
N PHE A 59 -42.24 -1.41 -1.08
CA PHE A 59 -41.19 -0.85 -0.23
C PHE A 59 -39.95 -1.75 -0.31
N ALA A 60 -38.85 -1.17 -0.76
CA ALA A 60 -37.51 -1.73 -0.61
C ALA A 60 -36.97 -1.50 0.81
N LEU A 61 -37.43 -0.42 1.46
CA LEU A 61 -37.16 -0.11 2.88
C LEU A 61 -38.46 0.39 3.51
N ALA A 62 -38.79 -0.16 4.68
CA ALA A 62 -39.82 0.32 5.59
C ALA A 62 -39.35 -0.03 7.01
N ASP A 63 -38.67 0.91 7.67
CA ASP A 63 -38.03 0.71 8.97
C ASP A 63 -38.52 1.76 9.96
N ALA A 64 -38.65 1.37 11.22
CA ALA A 64 -39.15 2.24 12.28
C ALA A 64 -38.38 1.99 13.57
N VAL A 65 -37.92 3.06 14.22
CA VAL A 65 -37.17 2.95 15.48
C VAL A 65 -37.74 3.92 16.49
N TRP A 66 -38.21 3.41 17.62
CA TRP A 66 -38.69 4.23 18.73
C TRP A 66 -37.68 4.25 19.86
N PHE A 67 -37.34 5.46 20.32
CA PHE A 67 -36.40 5.70 21.40
C PHE A 67 -37.16 6.10 22.66
N GLU A 68 -37.07 5.25 23.69
CA GLU A 68 -37.78 5.44 24.96
C GLU A 68 -37.36 6.73 25.68
N ASP A 69 -36.04 6.99 25.76
CA ASP A 69 -35.49 8.19 26.43
C ASP A 69 -35.70 9.51 25.65
N GLU A 70 -36.11 9.42 24.38
CA GLU A 70 -36.37 10.59 23.52
C GLU A 70 -37.87 10.78 23.26
N HIS A 71 -38.72 9.82 23.66
CA HIS A 71 -40.12 9.71 23.26
C HIS A 71 -40.34 10.03 21.78
N THR A 72 -39.48 9.49 20.91
CA THR A 72 -39.49 9.81 19.47
C THR A 72 -39.49 8.53 18.65
N LEU A 73 -40.46 8.43 17.73
CA LEU A 73 -40.52 7.40 16.68
C LEU A 73 -39.91 7.97 15.40
N PHE A 74 -38.85 7.35 14.89
CA PHE A 74 -38.31 7.61 13.56
C PHE A 74 -38.82 6.57 12.57
N VAL A 75 -39.15 6.99 11.36
CA VAL A 75 -39.61 6.13 10.28
C VAL A 75 -38.83 6.45 9.02
N PHE A 76 -38.37 5.41 8.33
CA PHE A 76 -37.55 5.49 7.12
C PHE A 76 -38.16 4.65 6.02
N TRP A 77 -38.14 5.15 4.79
CA TRP A 77 -38.71 4.42 3.65
C TRP A 77 -37.95 4.62 2.35
N ARG A 78 -38.02 3.59 1.50
CA ARG A 78 -37.70 3.64 0.07
C ARG A 78 -38.75 2.80 -0.64
N PHE A 79 -39.64 3.45 -1.39
CA PHE A 79 -40.65 2.82 -2.21
C PHE A 79 -40.24 2.90 -3.68
N HIS A 80 -40.41 1.82 -4.43
CA HIS A 80 -40.16 1.75 -5.86
C HIS A 80 -41.40 1.33 -6.64
N ALA A 81 -41.55 1.89 -7.83
CA ALA A 81 -42.63 1.61 -8.77
C ALA A 81 -42.14 1.69 -10.22
N ASP A 82 -42.14 0.57 -10.94
CA ASP A 82 -41.70 0.51 -12.35
C ASP A 82 -42.52 1.43 -13.27
N GLN A 83 -43.82 1.55 -13.00
CA GLN A 83 -44.76 2.42 -13.73
C GLN A 83 -44.58 3.92 -13.42
N GLY A 84 -43.68 4.30 -12.50
CA GLY A 84 -43.47 5.69 -12.09
C GLY A 84 -44.48 6.19 -11.06
N LEU A 85 -44.07 7.19 -10.27
CA LEU A 85 -44.89 7.77 -9.21
C LEU A 85 -45.37 9.16 -9.65
N GLY A 86 -46.68 9.37 -9.58
CA GLY A 86 -47.27 10.66 -9.92
C GLY A 86 -46.96 11.72 -8.85
N PRO A 87 -47.09 13.02 -9.18
CA PRO A 87 -46.87 14.11 -8.21
C PRO A 87 -47.86 14.06 -7.03
N THR A 88 -49.02 13.42 -7.21
CA THR A 88 -50.06 13.22 -6.19
C THR A 88 -49.81 12.02 -5.26
N SER A 89 -48.77 11.22 -5.53
CA SER A 89 -48.42 10.10 -4.67
C SER A 89 -47.89 10.61 -3.33
N ARG A 90 -48.35 10.02 -2.23
CA ARG A 90 -47.96 10.42 -0.87
C ARG A 90 -47.78 9.23 0.06
N ILE A 91 -46.90 9.41 1.03
CA ILE A 91 -46.69 8.48 2.12
C ILE A 91 -47.63 8.83 3.26
N GLU A 92 -48.26 7.82 3.83
CA GLU A 92 -49.14 7.92 4.99
C GLU A 92 -48.63 6.98 6.08
N LEU A 93 -48.70 7.43 7.33
CA LEU A 93 -48.19 6.74 8.51
C LEU A 93 -49.33 6.52 9.51
N GLY A 94 -49.51 5.28 9.94
CA GLY A 94 -50.36 4.94 11.08
C GLY A 94 -49.51 4.40 12.23
N VAL A 95 -50.08 4.40 13.43
CA VAL A 95 -49.41 3.86 14.62
C VAL A 95 -50.42 3.16 15.51
N GLN A 96 -50.05 1.99 16.01
CA GLN A 96 -50.79 1.27 17.04
C GLN A 96 -50.03 1.33 18.35
N THR A 97 -50.70 1.71 19.44
CA THR A 97 -50.17 1.64 20.80
C THR A 97 -51.11 0.81 21.68
N ALA A 98 -50.78 0.67 22.97
CA ALA A 98 -51.66 0.01 23.93
C ALA A 98 -52.98 0.76 24.16
N SER A 99 -53.00 2.09 23.99
CA SER A 99 -54.20 2.90 24.22
C SER A 99 -55.13 2.98 23.00
N GLY A 100 -54.66 2.62 21.80
CA GLY A 100 -55.50 2.60 20.60
C GLY A 100 -54.74 2.49 19.28
N VAL A 101 -55.51 2.54 18.18
CA VAL A 101 -54.99 2.51 16.81
C VAL A 101 -55.24 3.86 16.15
N GLN A 102 -54.17 4.54 15.74
CA GLN A 102 -54.22 5.70 14.86
C GLN A 102 -54.15 5.22 13.41
N ALA A 103 -55.23 5.45 12.66
CA ALA A 103 -55.29 5.12 11.24
C ALA A 103 -54.22 5.89 10.44
N PRO A 104 -53.72 5.34 9.32
CA PRO A 104 -52.72 6.01 8.50
C PRO A 104 -53.16 7.40 8.01
N GLN A 105 -52.32 8.40 8.23
CA GLN A 105 -52.53 9.78 7.81
C GLN A 105 -51.35 10.30 6.99
N PRO A 106 -51.55 11.24 6.05
CA PRO A 106 -50.46 11.85 5.30
C PRO A 106 -49.39 12.44 6.22
N LEU A 107 -48.11 12.24 5.89
CA LEU A 107 -47.00 12.82 6.67
C LEU A 107 -47.12 14.35 6.80
N ALA A 108 -47.62 15.02 5.75
CA ALA A 108 -47.86 16.47 5.76
C ALA A 108 -48.91 16.95 6.77
N SER A 109 -49.75 16.06 7.31
CA SER A 109 -50.70 16.38 8.39
C SER A 109 -50.15 16.13 9.79
N LEU A 110 -48.98 15.50 9.90
CA LEU A 110 -48.29 15.24 11.15
C LEU A 110 -47.24 16.32 11.40
N THR A 111 -46.98 16.62 12.67
CA THR A 111 -45.89 17.54 13.06
C THR A 111 -44.64 16.73 13.33
N SER A 112 -43.56 17.04 12.60
CA SER A 112 -42.28 16.38 12.80
C SER A 112 -41.55 16.94 14.02
N VAL A 113 -40.81 16.08 14.72
CA VAL A 113 -39.89 16.49 15.82
C VAL A 113 -38.64 17.15 15.24
N HIS A 114 -38.08 16.55 14.21
CA HIS A 114 -36.83 16.98 13.56
C HIS A 114 -37.07 17.53 12.16
N ARG A 115 -36.04 18.15 11.58
CA ARG A 115 -36.06 18.58 10.19
C ARG A 115 -35.82 17.36 9.29
N HIS A 116 -36.62 17.26 8.23
CA HIS A 116 -36.47 16.26 7.18
C HIS A 116 -36.46 16.99 5.83
N ASP A 117 -35.34 16.92 5.14
CA ASP A 117 -35.18 17.50 3.81
C ASP A 117 -35.81 16.57 2.75
N ASP A 118 -36.35 17.17 1.68
CA ASP A 118 -36.86 16.42 0.54
C ASP A 118 -35.72 15.68 -0.18
N VAL A 119 -35.93 14.40 -0.49
CA VAL A 119 -34.94 13.54 -1.15
C VAL A 119 -35.40 13.19 -2.57
N ASP A 120 -34.52 13.33 -3.54
CA ASP A 120 -34.76 12.91 -4.92
C ASP A 120 -34.28 11.46 -5.15
N CYS A 121 -35.22 10.52 -5.13
CA CYS A 121 -35.03 9.12 -5.52
C CYS A 121 -35.46 8.82 -6.96
N GLY A 122 -35.59 9.85 -7.79
CA GLY A 122 -36.01 9.74 -9.19
C GLY A 122 -37.52 9.53 -9.38
N ALA A 123 -37.95 9.58 -10.64
CA ALA A 123 -39.36 9.56 -11.02
C ALA A 123 -40.12 8.24 -10.70
N ARG A 124 -39.38 7.18 -10.32
CA ARG A 124 -39.92 5.86 -9.97
C ARG A 124 -39.86 5.56 -8.48
N GLY A 125 -39.26 6.44 -7.71
CA GLY A 125 -39.02 6.25 -6.28
C GLY A 125 -39.76 7.26 -5.42
N ARG A 126 -40.08 6.88 -4.19
CA ARG A 126 -40.33 7.80 -3.08
C ARG A 126 -39.50 7.32 -1.89
N CYS A 127 -38.59 8.12 -1.40
CA CYS A 127 -37.83 7.84 -0.20
C CYS A 127 -37.86 9.04 0.75
N GLY A 128 -37.47 8.80 1.99
CA GLY A 128 -37.39 9.85 2.98
C GLY A 128 -37.38 9.29 4.39
N SER A 129 -37.51 10.22 5.33
CA SER A 129 -37.57 9.96 6.75
C SER A 129 -38.61 10.88 7.41
N PHE A 130 -39.11 10.47 8.56
CA PHE A 130 -40.04 11.25 9.38
C PHE A 130 -39.82 10.94 10.86
N SER A 131 -40.04 11.90 11.75
CA SER A 131 -39.94 11.70 13.19
C SER A 131 -41.18 12.21 13.91
N LEU A 132 -41.75 11.41 14.80
CA LEU A 132 -43.01 11.69 15.50
C LEU A 132 -42.80 11.62 17.01
N ALA A 133 -43.27 12.65 17.73
CA ALA A 133 -43.29 12.66 19.18
C ALA A 133 -44.33 11.66 19.71
N MET A 134 -43.88 10.69 20.51
CA MET A 134 -44.68 9.58 21.00
C MET A 134 -44.24 9.15 22.40
N ARG A 135 -45.10 9.44 23.39
CA ARG A 135 -44.87 9.03 24.79
C ARG A 135 -45.19 7.56 25.07
N GLU A 136 -46.11 6.98 24.30
CA GLU A 136 -46.45 5.56 24.42
C GLU A 136 -45.63 4.73 23.44
N GLU A 137 -45.19 3.57 23.91
CA GLU A 137 -44.50 2.58 23.09
C GLU A 137 -45.38 2.12 21.92
N PRO A 138 -44.91 2.22 20.67
CA PRO A 138 -45.62 1.68 19.52
C PRO A 138 -45.57 0.14 19.54
N LEU A 139 -46.69 -0.47 19.19
CA LEU A 139 -46.84 -1.92 18.99
C LEU A 139 -46.71 -2.30 17.51
N ALA A 140 -47.15 -1.42 16.61
CA ALA A 140 -47.01 -1.57 15.17
C ALA A 140 -47.02 -0.18 14.49
N VAL A 141 -46.32 -0.09 13.36
CA VAL A 141 -46.17 1.15 12.60
C VAL A 141 -46.49 0.87 11.12
N PRO A 142 -47.77 0.85 10.74
CA PRO A 142 -48.16 0.68 9.34
C PRO A 142 -47.75 1.91 8.52
N ILE A 143 -46.98 1.68 7.46
CA ILE A 143 -46.65 2.68 6.45
C ILE A 143 -47.35 2.31 5.14
N GLN A 144 -47.87 3.32 4.45
CA GLN A 144 -48.49 3.09 3.15
C GLN A 144 -48.17 4.16 2.14
N LEU A 145 -47.98 3.74 0.88
CA LEU A 145 -47.98 4.62 -0.26
C LEU A 145 -49.40 4.67 -0.83
N ARG A 146 -49.97 5.87 -0.90
CA ARG A 146 -51.19 6.15 -1.66
C ARG A 146 -50.81 6.73 -3.03
N TRP A 147 -51.28 6.07 -4.10
CA TRP A 147 -50.93 6.46 -5.48
C TRP A 147 -51.65 7.72 -5.96
N HIS A 148 -52.92 7.85 -5.61
CA HIS A 148 -53.83 8.93 -6.00
C HIS A 148 -54.69 9.35 -4.80
N GLU A 149 -55.10 10.63 -4.75
CA GLU A 149 -55.85 11.18 -3.62
C GLU A 149 -57.21 10.49 -3.39
N ASP A 150 -57.81 9.94 -4.45
CA ASP A 150 -59.08 9.20 -4.43
C ASP A 150 -58.99 7.80 -3.80
N GLY A 151 -57.78 7.29 -3.53
CA GLY A 151 -57.56 6.09 -2.73
C GLY A 151 -57.71 4.76 -3.46
N GLU A 152 -57.78 4.73 -4.78
CA GLU A 152 -58.02 3.48 -5.54
C GLU A 152 -56.84 2.49 -5.52
N LEU A 153 -55.61 2.94 -5.22
CA LEU A 153 -54.44 2.09 -5.13
C LEU A 153 -53.56 2.49 -3.93
N VAL A 154 -53.46 1.58 -2.97
CA VAL A 154 -52.67 1.73 -1.74
C VAL A 154 -51.76 0.52 -1.58
N PHE A 155 -50.48 0.76 -1.33
CA PHE A 155 -49.52 -0.25 -0.91
C PHE A 155 -49.23 -0.03 0.56
N ALA A 156 -49.69 -0.94 1.40
CA ALA A 156 -49.45 -0.90 2.83
C ALA A 156 -48.48 -2.02 3.25
N GLN A 157 -47.62 -1.70 4.20
CA GLN A 157 -46.71 -2.62 4.85
C GLN A 157 -46.50 -2.17 6.30
N ASP A 158 -46.27 -3.10 7.21
CA ASP A 158 -45.79 -2.76 8.54
C ASP A 158 -44.28 -2.47 8.49
N ALA A 159 -43.87 -1.32 8.98
CA ALA A 159 -42.46 -1.00 9.12
C ALA A 159 -41.80 -1.96 10.13
N ALA A 160 -40.56 -2.34 9.88
CA ALA A 160 -39.76 -3.13 10.80
C ALA A 160 -39.51 -2.30 12.08
N LEU A 161 -40.30 -2.54 13.13
CA LEU A 161 -40.23 -1.76 14.35
C LEU A 161 -39.14 -2.28 15.29
N THR A 162 -38.20 -1.41 15.64
CA THR A 162 -37.19 -1.62 16.68
C THR A 162 -37.44 -0.67 17.85
N ILE A 163 -37.27 -1.18 19.07
CA ILE A 163 -37.50 -0.43 20.30
C ILE A 163 -36.19 -0.28 21.04
N MET A 164 -35.71 0.95 21.16
CA MET A 164 -34.51 1.33 21.89
C MET A 164 -34.92 1.71 23.31
N ARG A 165 -34.50 0.88 24.27
CA ARG A 165 -34.87 1.03 25.68
C ARG A 165 -34.00 2.07 26.36
N ALA A 166 -34.52 2.66 27.42
CA ALA A 166 -33.79 3.62 28.23
C ALA A 166 -32.43 3.06 28.71
N GLY A 167 -31.39 3.89 28.72
CA GLY A 167 -30.06 3.47 29.17
C GLY A 167 -28.95 4.47 28.85
N ASP A 168 -27.74 3.96 28.61
CA ASP A 168 -26.58 4.82 28.37
C ASP A 168 -26.78 5.68 27.12
N PRO A 169 -26.62 7.02 27.20
CA PRO A 169 -26.94 7.94 26.11
C PRO A 169 -26.23 7.62 24.79
N TRP A 170 -25.01 7.08 24.85
CA TRP A 170 -24.23 6.78 23.65
C TRP A 170 -24.64 5.47 22.93
N ARG A 171 -25.51 4.64 23.52
CA ARG A 171 -26.10 3.43 22.90
C ARG A 171 -27.58 3.58 22.59
N GLN A 172 -28.30 4.29 23.46
CA GLN A 172 -29.76 4.25 23.52
C GLN A 172 -30.43 5.54 23.06
N ARG A 173 -29.68 6.50 22.53
CA ARG A 173 -30.22 7.71 21.90
C ARG A 173 -29.94 7.71 20.42
N SER A 174 -30.76 8.40 19.65
CA SER A 174 -30.70 8.38 18.19
C SER A 174 -29.62 9.28 17.60
N ALA A 175 -28.99 10.13 18.42
CA ALA A 175 -27.85 10.95 18.03
C ALA A 175 -26.76 11.04 19.11
N VAL A 176 -25.53 11.03 18.63
CA VAL A 176 -24.31 11.14 19.44
C VAL A 176 -23.41 12.22 18.86
N VAL A 177 -22.88 13.10 19.72
CA VAL A 177 -21.96 14.16 19.33
C VAL A 177 -20.54 13.80 19.78
N TYR A 178 -19.58 13.89 18.88
CA TYR A 178 -18.16 13.64 19.16
C TYR A 178 -17.29 14.59 18.35
N GLY A 179 -16.04 14.81 18.78
CA GLY A 179 -15.10 15.65 18.05
C GLY A 179 -13.95 14.85 17.46
N VAL A 180 -13.42 15.35 16.35
CA VAL A 180 -12.18 14.87 15.75
C VAL A 180 -11.26 16.04 15.46
N PHE A 181 -9.96 15.81 15.54
CA PHE A 181 -8.98 16.84 15.25
C PHE A 181 -8.61 16.86 13.77
N ASP A 182 -8.15 18.01 13.29
CA ASP A 182 -7.42 18.14 12.03
C ASP A 182 -6.01 17.54 12.11
N GLU A 183 -5.28 17.58 11.00
CA GLU A 183 -3.91 17.04 10.89
C GLU A 183 -2.95 17.65 11.92
N ASP A 184 -3.00 18.97 12.06
CA ASP A 184 -2.13 19.72 12.99
C ASP A 184 -2.56 19.59 14.46
N ASN A 185 -3.67 18.90 14.73
CA ASN A 185 -4.36 18.89 16.00
C ASN A 185 -4.61 20.31 16.58
N ALA A 186 -4.89 21.27 15.71
CA ALA A 186 -5.14 22.67 16.06
C ALA A 186 -6.64 22.95 16.14
N LEU A 187 -7.44 22.40 15.22
CA LEU A 187 -8.88 22.60 15.15
C LEU A 187 -9.63 21.29 15.44
N VAL A 188 -10.86 21.42 15.95
CA VAL A 188 -11.75 20.29 16.18
C VAL A 188 -12.98 20.42 15.29
N GLN A 189 -13.27 19.37 14.53
CA GLN A 189 -14.53 19.19 13.85
C GLN A 189 -15.48 18.43 14.77
N TRP A 190 -16.53 19.10 15.25
CA TRP A 190 -17.61 18.47 16.00
C TRP A 190 -18.58 17.83 15.03
N ARG A 191 -18.95 16.58 15.30
CA ARG A 191 -19.77 15.73 14.42
C ARG A 191 -20.97 15.20 15.16
N LEU A 192 -22.07 15.06 14.44
CA LEU A 192 -23.25 14.32 14.87
C LEU A 192 -23.34 13.00 14.10
N ARG A 193 -23.43 11.90 14.85
CA ARG A 193 -23.69 10.56 14.32
C ARG A 193 -25.11 10.14 14.67
N HIS A 194 -25.86 9.74 13.65
CA HIS A 194 -27.12 9.04 13.82
C HIS A 194 -26.87 7.60 14.30
N GLN A 195 -27.64 7.14 15.28
CA GLN A 195 -27.52 5.80 15.85
C GLN A 195 -28.81 5.01 15.65
N PHE A 196 -28.89 4.28 14.53
CA PHE A 196 -30.03 3.44 14.19
C PHE A 196 -29.56 1.99 14.00
N PRO A 197 -30.25 0.98 14.57
CA PRO A 197 -29.80 -0.41 14.49
C PRO A 197 -29.74 -0.99 13.08
N ASN A 198 -30.65 -0.57 12.20
CA ASN A 198 -30.85 -1.17 10.88
C ASN A 198 -30.36 -0.27 9.72
N LEU A 199 -29.86 0.94 10.02
CA LEU A 199 -29.48 1.93 9.02
C LEU A 199 -28.16 2.60 9.39
N GLY A 200 -27.25 2.71 8.40
CA GLY A 200 -25.99 3.44 8.57
C GLY A 200 -26.22 4.96 8.69
N ASN A 201 -25.25 5.67 9.26
CA ASN A 201 -25.34 7.13 9.45
C ASN A 201 -25.53 7.88 8.10
N HIS A 202 -24.86 7.41 7.05
CA HIS A 202 -25.02 7.94 5.69
C HIS A 202 -26.43 7.72 5.15
N ASP A 203 -26.96 6.49 5.24
CA ASP A 203 -28.31 6.18 4.76
C ASP A 203 -29.37 7.06 5.41
N VAL A 204 -29.27 7.31 6.72
CA VAL A 204 -30.20 8.17 7.46
C VAL A 204 -30.15 9.61 6.97
N THR A 205 -28.94 10.12 6.70
CA THR A 205 -28.74 11.46 6.14
C THR A 205 -29.28 11.54 4.71
N ASP A 206 -29.01 10.52 3.89
CA ASP A 206 -29.47 10.44 2.50
C ASP A 206 -30.99 10.31 2.40
N LEU A 207 -31.63 9.75 3.43
CA LEU A 207 -33.08 9.75 3.61
C LEU A 207 -33.63 11.06 4.18
N GLY A 208 -32.79 12.09 4.28
CA GLY A 208 -33.20 13.47 4.54
C GLY A 208 -33.26 13.88 6.01
N LEU A 209 -32.96 13.00 6.97
CA LEU A 209 -32.98 13.39 8.39
C LEU A 209 -31.86 14.41 8.66
N ARG A 210 -32.21 15.49 9.37
CA ARG A 210 -31.27 16.50 9.88
C ARG A 210 -31.51 16.68 11.38
N ARG A 211 -30.43 16.65 12.15
CA ARG A 211 -30.48 16.88 13.59
C ARG A 211 -29.58 18.06 13.97
N ALA A 212 -30.20 19.06 14.58
CA ALA A 212 -29.48 20.21 15.11
C ALA A 212 -28.75 19.83 16.39
N PHE A 213 -27.50 20.28 16.50
CA PHE A 213 -26.73 20.21 17.73
C PHE A 213 -26.01 21.51 18.01
N ARG A 214 -25.68 21.71 19.28
CA ARG A 214 -24.84 22.82 19.75
C ARG A 214 -23.70 22.31 20.60
N VAL A 215 -22.57 22.99 20.53
CA VAL A 215 -21.40 22.72 21.36
C VAL A 215 -20.97 24.00 22.04
N THR A 216 -20.74 23.93 23.34
CA THR A 216 -20.47 25.08 24.21
C THR A 216 -19.39 24.77 25.24
N ALA A 217 -18.77 25.84 25.76
CA ALA A 217 -17.82 25.79 26.86
C ALA A 217 -16.71 24.72 26.73
N PRO A 218 -16.00 24.63 25.58
CA PRO A 218 -14.96 23.63 25.42
C PRO A 218 -13.80 23.83 26.40
N ARG A 219 -13.24 22.73 26.87
CA ARG A 219 -12.13 22.69 27.83
C ARG A 219 -11.17 21.58 27.46
N ILE A 220 -9.87 21.85 27.51
CA ILE A 220 -8.83 20.89 27.13
C ILE A 220 -8.03 20.42 28.34
N GLY A 221 -7.69 19.13 28.37
CA GLY A 221 -6.93 18.54 29.46
C GLY A 221 -6.60 17.08 29.23
N ASP A 222 -6.17 16.43 30.31
CA ASP A 222 -5.81 15.01 30.31
C ASP A 222 -6.83 14.22 31.12
N LEU A 223 -7.27 13.09 30.58
CA LEU A 223 -8.19 12.21 31.28
C LEU A 223 -7.45 11.42 32.35
N ALA A 224 -8.10 11.24 33.50
CA ALA A 224 -7.64 10.29 34.49
C ALA A 224 -7.71 8.85 33.93
N ASP A 225 -6.80 7.97 34.35
CA ASP A 225 -6.67 6.60 33.79
C ASP A 225 -7.99 5.81 33.80
N GLY A 226 -8.81 5.96 34.86
CA GLY A 226 -10.11 5.30 34.95
C GLY A 226 -11.13 5.79 33.91
N ALA A 227 -11.05 7.06 33.48
CA ALA A 227 -11.91 7.60 32.43
C ALA A 227 -11.46 7.15 31.03
N LYS A 228 -10.14 6.95 30.82
CA LYS A 228 -9.60 6.43 29.56
C LYS A 228 -10.14 5.03 29.25
N ALA A 229 -10.25 4.17 30.26
CA ALA A 229 -10.81 2.82 30.10
C ALA A 229 -12.26 2.84 29.57
N GLY A 230 -13.01 3.91 29.82
CA GLY A 230 -14.38 4.07 29.32
C GLY A 230 -14.49 4.17 27.79
N PHE A 231 -13.40 4.49 27.08
CA PHE A 231 -13.38 4.49 25.61
C PHE A 231 -13.40 3.09 25.00
N VAL A 232 -13.14 2.04 25.79
CA VAL A 232 -13.25 0.65 25.31
C VAL A 232 -14.70 0.33 24.99
N ASP A 233 -15.61 0.66 25.91
CA ASP A 233 -17.03 0.43 25.69
C ASP A 233 -17.66 1.58 24.89
N ASN A 234 -17.35 2.84 25.21
CA ASN A 234 -17.90 4.03 24.57
C ASN A 234 -16.83 4.73 23.70
N PRO A 235 -16.58 4.24 22.47
CA PRO A 235 -15.50 4.74 21.64
C PRO A 235 -15.68 6.21 21.23
N TRP A 236 -16.93 6.70 21.23
CA TRP A 236 -17.27 8.09 20.90
C TRP A 236 -17.05 9.07 22.05
N GLY A 237 -16.89 8.58 23.30
CA GLY A 237 -16.72 9.42 24.49
C GLY A 237 -17.95 10.28 24.84
N TYR A 238 -19.09 10.07 24.20
CA TYR A 238 -20.29 10.86 24.41
C TYR A 238 -21.01 10.48 25.71
N ALA A 239 -21.36 11.48 26.52
CA ALA A 239 -21.85 11.29 27.88
C ALA A 239 -20.94 10.42 28.77
N LEU A 240 -19.66 10.26 28.40
CA LEU A 240 -18.68 9.51 29.19
C LEU A 240 -18.36 10.23 30.51
N LEU A 241 -18.37 11.57 30.47
CA LEU A 241 -18.20 12.42 31.64
C LEU A 241 -19.56 13.02 32.03
N THR A 242 -19.75 13.30 33.31
CA THR A 242 -20.94 14.01 33.79
C THR A 242 -20.90 15.51 33.51
N GLY A 243 -19.73 16.03 33.13
CA GLY A 243 -19.47 17.42 32.80
C GLY A 243 -17.97 17.62 32.52
N CYS A 244 -17.60 18.67 31.80
CA CYS A 244 -16.19 18.93 31.53
C CYS A 244 -15.42 19.27 32.81
N PRO A 245 -14.34 18.54 33.15
CA PRO A 245 -13.67 18.67 34.45
C PRO A 245 -13.19 20.09 34.74
N ALA A 246 -13.36 20.54 35.99
CA ALA A 246 -12.91 21.85 36.44
C ALA A 246 -11.39 22.08 36.29
N ALA A 247 -10.60 21.01 36.28
CA ALA A 247 -9.17 21.03 36.08
C ALA A 247 -8.74 21.28 34.62
N PHE A 248 -9.65 21.13 33.65
CA PHE A 248 -9.36 21.38 32.24
C PHE A 248 -9.30 22.89 31.98
N VAL A 249 -8.40 23.29 31.09
CA VAL A 249 -8.22 24.69 30.69
C VAL A 249 -9.36 25.07 29.76
N ALA A 250 -10.08 26.14 30.08
CA ALA A 250 -11.16 26.64 29.23
C ALA A 250 -10.58 27.19 27.92
N HIS A 251 -11.21 26.83 26.81
CA HIS A 251 -10.92 27.36 25.48
C HIS A 251 -11.99 28.41 25.14
N ASP A 252 -11.57 29.61 24.75
CA ASP A 252 -12.47 30.73 24.44
C ASP A 252 -13.08 30.56 23.05
N GLU A 253 -13.78 29.45 22.82
CA GLU A 253 -14.53 29.17 21.60
C GLU A 253 -15.96 29.70 21.75
N PRO A 254 -16.50 30.43 20.75
CA PRO A 254 -17.92 30.78 20.76
C PRO A 254 -18.80 29.52 20.70
N GLU A 255 -20.08 29.68 21.06
CA GLU A 255 -21.06 28.62 20.82
C GLU A 255 -21.07 28.24 19.32
N LEU A 256 -20.93 26.95 19.06
CA LEU A 256 -21.07 26.37 17.74
C LEU A 256 -22.45 25.73 17.64
N ALA A 257 -23.19 26.06 16.59
CA ALA A 257 -24.50 25.49 16.31
C ALA A 257 -24.55 25.07 14.84
N SER A 258 -25.04 23.87 14.57
CA SER A 258 -25.22 23.36 13.21
C SER A 258 -26.39 22.38 13.14
N ASP A 259 -27.09 22.36 12.01
CA ASP A 259 -27.99 21.28 11.61
C ASP A 259 -27.42 20.44 10.47
N GLU A 260 -26.17 20.72 10.09
CA GLU A 260 -25.33 19.87 9.25
C GLU A 260 -24.66 18.77 10.09
N ARG A 261 -24.06 17.79 9.42
CA ARG A 261 -23.44 16.63 10.11
C ARG A 261 -22.19 16.98 10.91
N ALA A 262 -21.50 18.04 10.52
CA ALA A 262 -20.22 18.41 11.12
C ALA A 262 -19.99 19.91 11.02
N VAL A 263 -19.27 20.46 12.00
CA VAL A 263 -18.85 21.87 12.00
C VAL A 263 -17.48 21.98 12.65
N PHE A 264 -16.58 22.74 12.02
CA PHE A 264 -15.27 23.04 12.61
C PHE A 264 -15.37 24.14 13.67
N SER A 265 -14.52 24.04 14.69
CA SER A 265 -14.23 25.13 15.60
C SER A 265 -13.75 26.35 14.83
N ALA A 266 -14.22 27.53 15.23
CA ALA A 266 -13.84 28.81 14.67
C ALA A 266 -12.44 29.25 15.12
N ARG A 267 -11.91 28.72 16.23
CA ARG A 267 -10.57 29.07 16.74
C ARG A 267 -9.71 27.84 16.99
N ALA A 268 -8.47 27.91 16.51
CA ALA A 268 -7.43 26.95 16.81
C ALA A 268 -7.09 26.98 18.31
N LEU A 269 -6.71 25.82 18.83
CA LEU A 269 -6.21 25.68 20.18
C LEU A 269 -4.85 26.38 20.33
N PRO A 270 -4.57 26.96 21.51
CA PRO A 270 -3.25 27.51 21.83
C PRO A 270 -2.14 26.45 21.78
N ASP A 271 -0.95 26.83 21.27
CA ASP A 271 0.23 25.97 21.16
C ASP A 271 0.70 25.38 22.50
N ASP A 272 0.48 26.09 23.62
CA ASP A 272 0.87 25.63 24.95
C ASP A 272 0.01 24.47 25.48
N LEU A 273 -1.09 24.15 24.79
CA LEU A 273 -2.01 23.06 25.11
C LEU A 273 -1.87 21.87 24.15
N VAL A 274 -0.84 21.87 23.28
CA VAL A 274 -0.55 20.81 22.30
C VAL A 274 -0.26 19.45 22.94
N THR A 275 0.15 19.42 24.21
CA THR A 275 0.47 18.18 24.95
C THR A 275 -0.74 17.54 25.62
N ARG A 276 -1.88 18.24 25.67
CA ARG A 276 -3.10 17.75 26.33
C ARG A 276 -3.88 16.79 25.44
N GLN A 277 -4.37 15.71 26.02
CA GLN A 277 -4.92 14.57 25.27
C GLN A 277 -6.30 14.83 24.66
N VAL A 278 -7.20 15.50 25.38
CA VAL A 278 -8.63 15.50 25.06
C VAL A 278 -9.24 16.90 25.19
N LEU A 279 -10.06 17.26 24.20
CA LEU A 279 -10.99 18.40 24.29
C LEU A 279 -12.37 17.87 24.71
N CYS A 280 -12.91 18.43 25.78
CA CYS A 280 -14.27 18.17 26.25
C CYS A 280 -15.13 19.39 25.98
N ALA A 281 -16.38 19.20 25.58
CA ALA A 281 -17.35 20.29 25.49
C ALA A 281 -18.74 19.84 25.94
N ASP A 282 -19.56 20.79 26.37
CA ASP A 282 -20.97 20.56 26.62
C ASP A 282 -21.71 20.58 25.29
N SER A 283 -22.43 19.51 24.99
CA SER A 283 -23.19 19.36 23.75
C SER A 283 -24.69 19.27 24.04
N VAL A 284 -25.50 19.85 23.17
CA VAL A 284 -26.96 19.84 23.28
C VAL A 284 -27.57 19.36 21.97
N VAL A 285 -28.51 18.42 22.06
CA VAL A 285 -29.29 17.92 20.92
C VAL A 285 -30.77 17.99 21.26
N THR A 286 -31.62 18.36 20.29
CA THR A 286 -33.07 18.47 20.50
C THR A 286 -33.78 17.14 20.20
N ASP A 287 -34.70 16.72 21.07
CA ASP A 287 -35.62 15.58 20.89
C ASP A 287 -37.08 15.99 21.20
N ALA A 288 -38.01 15.03 21.33
CA ALA A 288 -39.42 15.34 21.60
C ALA A 288 -39.70 15.86 23.03
N ASP A 289 -38.79 15.59 23.99
CA ASP A 289 -38.91 16.11 25.36
C ASP A 289 -38.23 17.48 25.53
N GLY A 290 -37.41 17.90 24.56
CA GLY A 290 -36.82 19.22 24.50
C GLY A 290 -35.33 19.16 24.20
N GLU A 291 -34.52 19.82 25.02
CA GLU A 291 -33.07 19.83 24.88
C GLU A 291 -32.44 18.80 25.80
N PHE A 292 -31.65 17.88 25.22
CA PHE A 292 -30.81 16.95 25.95
C PHE A 292 -29.37 17.43 25.94
N ALA A 293 -28.77 17.57 27.13
CA ALA A 293 -27.40 17.98 27.30
C ALA A 293 -26.51 16.83 27.77
N ALA A 294 -25.35 16.67 27.14
CA ALA A 294 -24.32 15.69 27.51
C ALA A 294 -22.93 16.20 27.13
N THR A 295 -21.89 15.61 27.69
CA THR A 295 -20.51 15.94 27.28
C THR A 295 -20.15 15.25 25.97
N ALA A 296 -19.55 15.98 25.04
CA ALA A 296 -18.87 15.43 23.87
C ALA A 296 -17.35 15.51 24.08
N LEU A 297 -16.63 14.51 23.59
CA LEU A 297 -15.17 14.43 23.69
C LEU A 297 -14.53 14.37 22.30
N ALA A 298 -13.36 14.98 22.17
CA ALA A 298 -12.47 14.85 21.02
C ALA A 298 -11.10 14.38 21.52
N ARG A 299 -10.59 13.28 20.98
CA ARG A 299 -9.24 12.78 21.27
C ARG A 299 -8.28 13.29 20.19
N ARG A 300 -7.10 13.77 20.57
CA ARG A 300 -6.07 14.15 19.60
C ARG A 300 -5.70 12.98 18.69
N ASN A 301 -5.42 13.28 17.43
CA ASN A 301 -4.79 12.36 16.52
C ASN A 301 -3.36 12.04 16.99
N PRO A 302 -2.84 10.84 16.69
CA PRO A 302 -1.44 10.46 16.93
C PRO A 302 -0.48 11.50 16.36
N ASP A 303 0.50 11.92 17.18
CA ASP A 303 1.55 12.85 16.77
C ASP A 303 2.71 12.06 16.15
N VAL A 304 2.73 12.03 14.81
CA VAL A 304 3.67 11.20 14.04
C VAL A 304 4.70 12.06 13.34
N VAL A 305 5.96 11.63 13.40
CA VAL A 305 7.09 12.25 12.71
C VAL A 305 7.90 11.21 11.97
N PRO A 306 8.67 11.60 10.92
CA PRO A 306 9.72 10.75 10.37
C PRO A 306 10.64 10.25 11.47
N ALA A 307 10.80 8.93 11.59
CA ALA A 307 11.64 8.35 12.64
C ALA A 307 13.13 8.45 12.28
N PHE A 308 13.43 8.35 10.99
CA PHE A 308 14.78 8.40 10.46
C PHE A 308 14.77 9.07 9.07
N PRO A 309 15.62 10.07 8.80
CA PRO A 309 15.53 10.82 7.56
C PRO A 309 16.16 10.07 6.38
N PHE A 310 17.44 9.74 6.48
CA PHE A 310 18.16 9.05 5.41
C PHE A 310 19.23 8.14 5.99
N LEU A 311 19.37 6.95 5.43
CA LEU A 311 20.49 6.05 5.70
C LEU A 311 21.54 6.23 4.60
N ARG A 312 22.80 6.49 4.99
CA ARG A 312 23.88 6.76 4.03
C ARG A 312 24.67 5.51 3.70
N THR A 313 25.09 5.42 2.44
CA THR A 313 25.91 4.31 1.95
C THR A 313 27.29 4.78 1.59
N PRO A 314 28.30 4.51 2.43
CA PRO A 314 29.67 4.86 2.10
C PRO A 314 30.26 3.82 1.14
N VAL A 315 29.62 3.59 -0.02
CA VAL A 315 30.14 2.67 -1.04
C VAL A 315 31.26 3.36 -1.81
N THR A 316 32.40 2.68 -1.95
CA THR A 316 33.59 3.18 -2.65
C THR A 316 34.10 2.15 -3.65
N GLU A 317 34.83 2.61 -4.66
CA GLU A 317 35.50 1.71 -5.60
C GLU A 317 36.57 0.90 -4.88
N ALA A 318 36.53 -0.42 -5.04
CA ALA A 318 37.51 -1.34 -4.50
C ALA A 318 38.56 -1.68 -5.58
N ARG A 319 39.80 -1.83 -5.14
CA ARG A 319 40.92 -2.16 -6.01
C ARG A 319 41.02 -3.66 -6.22
N ARG A 320 41.24 -4.07 -7.47
CA ARG A 320 41.42 -5.47 -7.82
C ARG A 320 42.88 -5.91 -7.66
N ILE A 321 43.08 -7.08 -7.06
CA ILE A 321 44.36 -7.77 -6.98
C ILE A 321 44.29 -8.98 -7.90
N THR A 322 45.07 -8.97 -8.97
CA THR A 322 45.01 -10.02 -10.00
C THR A 322 46.00 -11.15 -9.70
N LEU A 323 45.57 -12.41 -9.84
CA LEU A 323 46.40 -13.59 -9.70
C LEU A 323 46.01 -14.67 -10.73
N ASP A 324 46.99 -15.24 -11.41
CA ASP A 324 46.78 -16.36 -12.34
C ASP A 324 47.27 -17.66 -11.71
N LEU A 325 46.36 -18.61 -11.51
CA LEU A 325 46.60 -19.94 -10.98
C LEU A 325 46.48 -20.96 -12.12
N LEU A 326 47.58 -21.59 -12.51
CA LEU A 326 47.65 -22.45 -13.70
C LEU A 326 48.20 -23.84 -13.36
N THR A 327 47.65 -24.89 -13.98
CA THR A 327 48.33 -26.19 -14.09
C THR A 327 49.56 -26.03 -14.99
N CYS A 328 50.77 -26.09 -14.42
CA CYS A 328 52.01 -25.82 -15.14
C CYS A 328 52.63 -27.07 -15.76
N ALA A 329 52.35 -28.25 -15.18
CA ALA A 329 52.86 -29.51 -15.70
C ALA A 329 52.26 -29.85 -17.07
N ASN A 330 51.00 -29.49 -17.29
CA ASN A 330 50.27 -29.68 -18.54
C ASN A 330 49.49 -28.42 -18.88
N VAL A 331 49.97 -27.62 -19.84
CA VAL A 331 49.23 -26.44 -20.33
C VAL A 331 47.88 -26.89 -20.89
N VAL A 332 46.83 -26.45 -20.21
CA VAL A 332 45.43 -26.88 -20.40
C VAL A 332 44.85 -26.33 -21.70
N SER A 333 45.04 -25.02 -21.97
CA SER A 333 44.77 -24.35 -23.24
C SER A 333 45.24 -22.89 -23.21
N ASP A 334 46.22 -22.54 -24.04
CA ASP A 334 46.72 -21.15 -24.16
C ASP A 334 45.64 -20.18 -24.64
N ALA A 335 44.80 -20.60 -25.59
CA ALA A 335 43.72 -19.77 -26.12
C ALA A 335 42.66 -19.49 -25.04
N HIS A 336 42.33 -20.48 -24.22
CA HIS A 336 41.40 -20.29 -23.11
C HIS A 336 41.99 -19.40 -22.01
N LEU A 337 43.26 -19.62 -21.65
CA LEU A 337 43.96 -18.80 -20.68
C LEU A 337 44.02 -17.32 -21.13
N ALA A 338 44.40 -17.08 -22.38
CA ALA A 338 44.43 -15.73 -22.95
C ALA A 338 43.05 -15.08 -22.89
N MET A 339 41.98 -15.84 -23.13
CA MET A 339 40.61 -15.36 -22.96
C MET A 339 40.28 -15.07 -21.49
N GLN A 340 40.62 -15.93 -20.54
CA GLN A 340 40.37 -15.68 -19.11
C GLN A 340 41.06 -14.40 -18.62
N GLN A 341 42.33 -14.23 -18.99
CA GLN A 341 43.11 -13.04 -18.70
C GLN A 341 42.50 -11.79 -19.34
N GLN A 342 42.06 -11.87 -20.60
CA GLN A 342 41.34 -10.79 -21.28
C GLN A 342 40.05 -10.42 -20.54
N ARG A 343 39.27 -11.41 -20.10
CA ARG A 343 37.97 -11.18 -19.45
C ARG A 343 38.08 -10.50 -18.11
N LEU A 344 39.10 -10.84 -17.33
CA LEU A 344 39.39 -10.20 -16.05
C LEU A 344 40.37 -9.02 -16.16
N LEU A 345 40.84 -8.66 -17.36
CA LEU A 345 41.86 -7.62 -17.57
C LEU A 345 43.11 -7.85 -16.69
N HIS A 346 43.62 -9.08 -16.64
CA HIS A 346 44.80 -9.46 -15.88
C HIS A 346 46.09 -9.13 -16.64
N ASP A 347 47.12 -8.73 -15.89
CA ASP A 347 48.48 -8.57 -16.40
C ASP A 347 49.45 -9.10 -15.33
N THR A 348 49.87 -10.36 -15.52
CA THR A 348 51.21 -10.89 -15.17
C THR A 348 51.63 -11.15 -13.71
N ASP A 349 50.89 -11.98 -12.95
CA ASP A 349 51.49 -12.83 -11.89
C ASP A 349 50.93 -14.26 -11.90
N THR A 350 51.78 -15.23 -12.25
CA THR A 350 51.41 -16.64 -12.45
C THR A 350 51.93 -17.52 -11.31
N VAL A 351 51.08 -18.43 -10.84
CA VAL A 351 51.38 -19.43 -9.81
C VAL A 351 50.98 -20.81 -10.32
N CYS A 352 51.90 -21.76 -10.21
CA CYS A 352 51.61 -23.16 -10.52
C CYS A 352 50.77 -23.79 -9.41
N VAL A 353 49.71 -24.52 -9.78
CA VAL A 353 48.79 -25.21 -8.84
C VAL A 353 48.82 -26.73 -8.96
N ASP A 354 49.80 -27.31 -9.68
CA ASP A 354 49.92 -28.76 -9.86
C ASP A 354 50.07 -29.56 -8.55
N ASP A 355 50.49 -28.91 -7.46
CA ASP A 355 50.73 -29.50 -6.15
C ASP A 355 49.82 -28.93 -5.05
N LEU A 356 48.75 -28.24 -5.41
CA LEU A 356 47.95 -27.49 -4.44
C LEU A 356 47.22 -28.41 -3.42
N ASP A 357 46.96 -29.66 -3.81
CA ASP A 357 46.40 -30.74 -3.00
C ASP A 357 47.42 -31.39 -2.05
N GLU A 358 48.72 -31.14 -2.22
CA GLU A 358 49.77 -31.67 -1.34
C GLU A 358 49.77 -30.99 0.05
N PRO A 359 50.11 -31.74 1.13
CA PRO A 359 50.19 -31.17 2.48
C PRO A 359 51.12 -29.96 2.59
N GLY A 360 50.58 -28.82 3.02
CA GLY A 360 51.33 -27.58 3.26
C GLY A 360 51.41 -26.62 2.06
N ARG A 361 50.99 -27.04 0.86
CA ARG A 361 50.93 -26.17 -0.33
C ARG A 361 49.77 -25.19 -0.27
N ARG A 362 48.60 -25.61 0.21
CA ARG A 362 47.50 -24.68 0.56
C ARG A 362 47.96 -23.55 1.49
N ALA A 363 48.71 -23.89 2.55
CA ALA A 363 49.24 -22.88 3.48
C ALA A 363 50.26 -21.93 2.81
N ALA A 364 50.99 -22.40 1.79
CA ALA A 364 51.85 -21.54 0.99
C ALA A 364 51.06 -20.58 0.11
N LEU A 365 49.95 -21.04 -0.49
CA LEU A 365 49.02 -20.18 -1.23
C LEU A 365 48.40 -19.11 -0.32
N VAL A 366 47.89 -19.48 0.86
CA VAL A 366 47.36 -18.54 1.86
C VAL A 366 48.40 -17.46 2.21
N ARG A 367 49.65 -17.85 2.50
CA ARG A 367 50.72 -16.89 2.78
C ARG A 367 50.98 -15.95 1.61
N ARG A 368 50.92 -16.45 0.37
CA ARG A 368 51.11 -15.63 -0.83
C ARG A 368 49.97 -14.64 -1.02
N LEU A 369 48.72 -15.08 -0.86
CA LEU A 369 47.54 -14.22 -0.93
C LEU A 369 47.62 -13.10 0.11
N ASN A 370 47.91 -13.44 1.37
CA ASN A 370 48.08 -12.46 2.44
C ASN A 370 49.21 -11.46 2.15
N ALA A 371 50.36 -11.93 1.66
CA ALA A 371 51.46 -11.04 1.30
C ALA A 371 51.08 -10.05 0.19
N ARG A 372 50.27 -10.49 -0.79
CA ARG A 372 49.81 -9.63 -1.87
C ARG A 372 48.75 -8.62 -1.40
N ILE A 373 47.82 -9.05 -0.55
CA ILE A 373 46.86 -8.17 0.10
C ILE A 373 47.61 -7.09 0.90
N ASP A 374 48.58 -7.48 1.73
CA ASP A 374 49.38 -6.56 2.55
C ASP A 374 50.18 -5.55 1.72
N GLU A 375 50.69 -5.98 0.56
CA GLU A 375 51.41 -5.11 -0.38
C GLU A 375 50.50 -4.03 -0.96
N GLU A 376 49.32 -4.42 -1.43
CA GLU A 376 48.39 -3.54 -2.14
C GLU A 376 47.55 -2.67 -1.18
N ARG A 377 47.38 -3.11 0.07
CA ARG A 377 46.64 -2.39 1.13
C ARG A 377 47.18 -0.98 1.39
N ARG A 378 48.45 -0.71 1.07
CA ARG A 378 49.07 0.63 1.24
C ARG A 378 48.39 1.73 0.42
N ALA A 379 47.63 1.38 -0.61
CA ALA A 379 46.89 2.34 -1.43
C ALA A 379 45.70 2.98 -0.68
N GLY A 380 45.18 2.34 0.37
CA GLY A 380 44.11 2.88 1.21
C GLY A 380 42.68 2.45 0.83
N ASP A 381 42.51 1.73 -0.27
CA ASP A 381 41.21 1.24 -0.75
C ASP A 381 40.97 -0.23 -0.34
N ASP A 382 39.69 -0.61 -0.24
CA ASP A 382 39.31 -2.03 -0.09
C ASP A 382 39.71 -2.84 -1.33
N LEU A 383 39.88 -4.14 -1.14
CA LEU A 383 40.54 -5.02 -2.09
C LEU A 383 39.63 -6.19 -2.48
N VAL A 384 39.56 -6.51 -3.77
CA VAL A 384 38.94 -7.76 -4.26
C VAL A 384 40.00 -8.59 -4.99
N LEU A 385 40.12 -9.85 -4.59
CA LEU A 385 40.98 -10.81 -5.29
C LEU A 385 40.31 -11.18 -6.62
N SER A 386 40.99 -10.95 -7.74
CA SER A 386 40.57 -11.35 -9.08
C SER A 386 41.47 -12.51 -9.49
N ILE A 387 40.93 -13.71 -9.58
CA ILE A 387 41.71 -14.94 -9.72
C ILE A 387 41.32 -15.64 -11.03
N VAL A 388 42.29 -15.88 -11.91
CA VAL A 388 42.12 -16.84 -13.01
C VAL A 388 42.54 -18.20 -12.51
N LEU A 389 41.66 -19.20 -12.64
CA LEU A 389 41.98 -20.60 -12.38
C LEU A 389 41.94 -21.38 -13.71
N ASN A 390 43.12 -21.68 -14.23
CA ASN A 390 43.31 -22.47 -15.45
C ASN A 390 43.72 -23.89 -15.09
N ARG A 391 42.75 -24.81 -15.06
CA ARG A 391 42.93 -26.20 -14.64
C ARG A 391 42.24 -27.16 -15.59
N ASP A 392 42.62 -28.44 -15.51
CA ASP A 392 41.96 -29.50 -16.27
C ASP A 392 40.58 -29.86 -15.68
N ASP A 393 39.68 -30.38 -16.53
CA ASP A 393 38.27 -30.62 -16.20
C ASP A 393 38.09 -31.75 -15.18
N ALA A 394 39.09 -32.62 -15.02
CA ALA A 394 39.08 -33.74 -14.09
C ALA A 394 39.59 -33.40 -12.67
N ASP A 395 40.12 -32.20 -12.44
CA ASP A 395 40.89 -31.87 -11.23
C ASP A 395 40.12 -30.95 -10.27
N GLU A 396 39.02 -31.46 -9.71
CA GLU A 396 38.18 -30.74 -8.74
C GLU A 396 38.91 -30.41 -7.44
N ALA A 397 39.91 -31.22 -7.05
CA ALA A 397 40.69 -31.04 -5.84
C ALA A 397 41.39 -29.68 -5.77
N VAL A 398 41.85 -29.15 -6.92
CA VAL A 398 42.45 -27.81 -6.99
C VAL A 398 41.45 -26.70 -6.68
N ALA A 399 40.21 -26.79 -7.18
CA ALA A 399 39.18 -25.80 -6.89
C ALA A 399 38.76 -25.85 -5.41
N GLU A 400 38.59 -27.04 -4.84
CA GLU A 400 38.30 -27.23 -3.41
C GLU A 400 39.43 -26.68 -2.52
N ALA A 401 40.69 -26.92 -2.91
CA ALA A 401 41.85 -26.40 -2.19
C ALA A 401 41.93 -24.87 -2.26
N LEU A 402 41.58 -24.27 -3.40
CA LEU A 402 41.48 -22.82 -3.55
C LEU A 402 40.34 -22.23 -2.72
N GLU A 403 39.14 -22.82 -2.75
CA GLU A 403 38.00 -22.38 -1.92
C GLU A 403 38.39 -22.38 -0.43
N SER A 404 39.03 -23.46 0.03
CA SER A 404 39.55 -23.58 1.39
C SER A 404 40.63 -22.53 1.71
N ALA A 405 41.52 -22.23 0.77
CA ALA A 405 42.53 -21.18 0.95
C ALA A 405 41.90 -19.79 1.01
N LEU A 406 40.86 -19.53 0.22
CA LEU A 406 40.11 -18.28 0.24
C LEU A 406 39.30 -18.14 1.52
N GLN A 407 38.76 -19.22 2.08
CA GLN A 407 38.16 -19.21 3.42
C GLN A 407 39.17 -18.76 4.48
N ASP A 408 40.36 -19.37 4.51
CA ASP A 408 41.42 -19.07 5.47
C ASP A 408 41.86 -17.58 5.42
N VAL A 409 41.71 -16.92 4.25
CA VAL A 409 42.05 -15.50 4.05
C VAL A 409 40.86 -14.57 4.31
N LEU A 410 39.74 -14.77 3.63
CA LEU A 410 38.61 -13.85 3.60
C LEU A 410 37.82 -13.82 4.92
N VAL A 411 37.76 -14.93 5.66
CA VAL A 411 37.09 -14.97 6.98
C VAL A 411 37.81 -14.11 8.01
N GLU A 412 39.14 -14.00 7.92
CA GLU A 412 39.90 -13.08 8.75
C GLU A 412 39.72 -11.63 8.27
N GLU A 413 39.90 -11.39 6.96
CA GLU A 413 39.85 -10.05 6.36
C GLU A 413 38.50 -9.36 6.51
N ARG A 414 37.38 -10.10 6.45
CA ARG A 414 36.04 -9.52 6.63
C ARG A 414 35.84 -8.85 7.99
N THR A 415 36.64 -9.20 9.01
CA THR A 415 36.54 -8.61 10.37
C THR A 415 37.39 -7.34 10.55
N LYS A 416 38.21 -6.98 9.56
CA LYS A 416 39.08 -5.80 9.59
C LYS A 416 38.34 -4.55 9.11
N THR A 417 38.83 -3.38 9.53
CA THR A 417 38.41 -2.08 8.99
C THR A 417 38.99 -1.87 7.59
N SER A 418 38.35 -1.06 6.74
CA SER A 418 38.94 -0.68 5.45
C SER A 418 40.28 0.04 5.66
N PRO A 419 41.32 -0.23 4.84
CA PRO A 419 41.35 -1.15 3.69
C PRO A 419 41.48 -2.64 4.06
N ARG A 420 40.59 -3.49 3.51
CA ARG A 420 40.52 -4.96 3.73
C ARG A 420 40.29 -5.73 2.43
N ALA A 421 40.61 -7.02 2.40
CA ALA A 421 40.14 -7.89 1.33
C ALA A 421 38.68 -8.28 1.57
N ILE A 422 37.76 -7.67 0.83
CA ILE A 422 36.31 -7.82 0.99
C ILE A 422 35.75 -9.06 0.30
N GLY A 423 36.47 -9.66 -0.64
CA GLY A 423 36.00 -10.86 -1.34
C GLY A 423 36.91 -11.29 -2.48
N ALA A 424 36.46 -12.28 -3.24
CA ALA A 424 37.15 -12.75 -4.44
C ALA A 424 36.20 -13.04 -5.61
N VAL A 425 36.70 -12.79 -6.82
CA VAL A 425 36.15 -13.25 -8.09
C VAL A 425 37.08 -14.33 -8.62
N VAL A 426 36.57 -15.53 -8.84
CA VAL A 426 37.32 -16.64 -9.42
C VAL A 426 36.76 -16.93 -10.80
N TYR A 427 37.57 -16.78 -11.84
CA TYR A 427 37.25 -17.28 -13.18
C TYR A 427 37.95 -18.62 -13.40
N ASP A 428 37.19 -19.70 -13.23
CA ASP A 428 37.62 -21.08 -13.42
C ASP A 428 37.41 -21.54 -14.87
N SER A 429 38.24 -22.51 -15.29
CA SER A 429 38.07 -23.23 -16.55
C SER A 429 36.84 -24.12 -16.56
N ASN A 430 36.36 -24.50 -15.38
CA ASN A 430 35.20 -25.37 -15.19
C ASN A 430 34.19 -24.73 -14.26
N SER A 431 32.93 -25.16 -14.38
CA SER A 431 31.91 -24.80 -13.39
C SER A 431 32.24 -25.46 -12.05
N PHE A 432 32.03 -24.74 -10.96
CA PHE A 432 32.26 -25.25 -9.60
C PHE A 432 31.06 -24.90 -8.71
N ASP A 433 30.70 -25.82 -7.84
CA ASP A 433 29.69 -25.61 -6.80
C ASP A 433 30.41 -25.34 -5.47
N GLN A 434 30.19 -24.15 -4.91
CA GLN A 434 30.86 -23.70 -3.68
C GLN A 434 30.34 -24.49 -2.49
N ARG A 435 31.23 -25.15 -1.75
CA ARG A 435 30.87 -26.09 -0.67
C ARG A 435 30.99 -25.50 0.72
N ILE A 436 31.62 -24.34 0.87
CA ILE A 436 31.94 -23.72 2.17
C ILE A 436 30.99 -22.54 2.44
N PRO A 437 29.97 -22.70 3.31
CA PRO A 437 28.96 -21.67 3.54
C PRO A 437 29.53 -20.35 4.08
N GLU A 438 30.59 -20.39 4.89
CA GLU A 438 31.13 -19.22 5.57
C GLU A 438 31.77 -18.20 4.61
N VAL A 439 32.22 -18.65 3.44
CA VAL A 439 32.93 -17.83 2.44
C VAL A 439 32.06 -17.54 1.22
N LYS A 440 30.97 -18.30 1.00
CA LYS A 440 30.02 -18.15 -0.12
C LYS A 440 29.51 -16.71 -0.35
N PRO A 441 29.16 -15.91 0.70
CA PRO A 441 28.75 -14.50 0.51
C PRO A 441 29.86 -13.59 -0.06
N TYR A 442 31.11 -14.00 0.06
CA TYR A 442 32.32 -13.23 -0.29
C TYR A 442 32.96 -13.73 -1.59
N LEU A 443 32.43 -14.78 -2.22
CA LEU A 443 32.96 -15.39 -3.43
C LEU A 443 31.99 -15.29 -4.60
N LEU A 444 32.49 -14.74 -5.70
CA LEU A 444 31.86 -14.84 -7.00
C LEU A 444 32.67 -15.83 -7.86
N TRP A 445 32.15 -17.05 -8.03
CA TRP A 445 32.83 -18.11 -8.78
C TRP A 445 32.18 -18.33 -10.13
N CYS A 446 32.92 -18.07 -11.20
CA CYS A 446 32.43 -18.11 -12.57
C CYS A 446 33.24 -19.11 -13.41
N PRO A 447 32.61 -19.91 -14.29
CA PRO A 447 31.17 -20.17 -14.33
C PRO A 447 30.70 -20.88 -13.04
N ALA A 448 29.44 -20.67 -12.65
CA ALA A 448 28.86 -21.38 -11.51
C ALA A 448 28.25 -22.72 -11.96
N ALA A 449 28.34 -23.75 -11.13
CA ALA A 449 27.57 -24.98 -11.31
C ALA A 449 26.24 -24.83 -10.56
N LEU A 450 25.11 -24.89 -11.28
CA LEU A 450 23.81 -25.02 -10.65
C LEU A 450 23.53 -26.51 -10.48
N GLY A 451 23.34 -26.99 -9.25
CA GLY A 451 22.95 -28.38 -8.95
C GLY A 451 21.50 -28.70 -9.36
N ILE A 452 21.10 -28.26 -10.56
CA ILE A 452 19.74 -28.36 -11.10
C ILE A 452 19.76 -29.35 -12.24
N ASP A 453 19.01 -30.44 -12.10
CA ASP A 453 18.90 -31.51 -13.10
C ASP A 453 17.78 -31.25 -14.13
N ASP A 454 16.82 -30.36 -13.85
CA ASP A 454 15.67 -30.05 -14.71
C ASP A 454 15.60 -28.56 -15.11
N LEU A 455 15.63 -28.28 -16.41
CA LEU A 455 15.48 -26.93 -16.99
C LEU A 455 14.14 -26.27 -16.66
N ALA A 456 13.11 -27.04 -16.28
CA ALA A 456 11.82 -26.50 -15.84
C ALA A 456 11.89 -25.77 -14.48
N GLU A 457 12.91 -26.03 -13.67
CA GLU A 457 13.12 -25.37 -12.36
C GLU A 457 13.74 -23.95 -12.51
N LEU A 458 14.25 -23.59 -13.68
CA LEU A 458 14.77 -22.24 -13.99
C LEU A 458 13.69 -21.15 -14.11
N VAL A 459 12.40 -21.52 -14.05
CA VAL A 459 11.27 -20.58 -14.12
C VAL A 459 10.86 -20.07 -12.73
N ASP A 460 11.44 -20.61 -11.66
CA ASP A 460 11.25 -20.11 -10.30
C ASP A 460 11.99 -18.77 -10.12
N PRO A 461 11.31 -17.67 -9.70
CA PRO A 461 11.95 -16.38 -9.40
C PRO A 461 13.11 -16.47 -8.41
N SER A 462 13.08 -17.43 -7.48
CA SER A 462 14.16 -17.66 -6.49
C SER A 462 15.40 -18.31 -7.12
N VAL A 463 15.23 -19.14 -8.15
CA VAL A 463 16.32 -19.73 -8.96
C VAL A 463 16.83 -18.72 -9.99
N LEU A 464 15.95 -17.88 -10.54
CA LEU A 464 16.32 -16.71 -11.34
C LEU A 464 17.17 -15.72 -10.51
N ASN A 465 16.89 -15.56 -9.21
CA ASN A 465 17.74 -14.82 -8.29
C ASN A 465 19.13 -15.47 -8.11
N GLN A 466 19.24 -16.80 -8.24
CA GLN A 466 20.54 -17.49 -8.28
C GLN A 466 21.28 -17.29 -9.62
N LEU A 467 20.58 -16.99 -10.73
CA LEU A 467 21.19 -16.60 -12.00
C LEU A 467 21.91 -15.24 -11.95
N PHE A 468 21.76 -14.47 -10.87
CA PHE A 468 22.58 -13.27 -10.61
C PHE A 468 24.00 -13.60 -10.12
N HIS A 469 24.33 -14.88 -9.90
CA HIS A 469 25.67 -15.37 -9.61
C HIS A 469 26.33 -15.95 -10.86
N CYS A 470 27.17 -15.15 -11.52
CA CYS A 470 27.95 -15.53 -12.71
C CYS A 470 27.10 -16.01 -13.91
N ALA A 471 27.72 -16.09 -15.09
CA ALA A 471 27.07 -16.76 -16.20
C ALA A 471 26.94 -18.25 -15.90
N VAL A 472 25.69 -18.72 -15.91
CA VAL A 472 25.36 -20.13 -15.78
C VAL A 472 25.74 -20.84 -17.08
N SER A 473 26.28 -22.04 -16.94
CA SER A 473 26.59 -22.93 -18.06
C SER A 473 25.30 -23.40 -18.75
N LEU A 474 24.70 -22.54 -19.59
CA LEU A 474 23.59 -22.93 -20.47
C LEU A 474 24.17 -23.31 -21.83
N ASP A 475 24.30 -24.62 -22.08
CA ASP A 475 24.62 -25.19 -23.41
C ASP A 475 23.43 -25.04 -24.41
N VAL A 476 22.63 -23.97 -24.31
CA VAL A 476 21.40 -23.78 -25.09
C VAL A 476 21.61 -22.74 -26.19
N ALA A 477 21.72 -23.21 -27.43
CA ALA A 477 21.61 -22.36 -28.61
C ALA A 477 20.15 -21.90 -28.76
N VAL A 478 19.88 -20.59 -28.73
CA VAL A 478 18.55 -20.04 -29.04
C VAL A 478 18.41 -19.92 -30.57
N PRO A 479 17.56 -20.72 -31.23
CA PRO A 479 17.27 -20.54 -32.65
C PRO A 479 16.40 -19.29 -32.85
N ILE A 480 16.77 -18.43 -33.80
CA ILE A 480 15.96 -17.27 -34.21
C ILE A 480 15.33 -17.62 -35.57
N ASP A 481 14.00 -17.55 -35.65
CA ASP A 481 13.26 -17.73 -36.91
C ASP A 481 13.51 -16.53 -37.85
N LEU A 482 14.28 -16.74 -38.91
CA LEU A 482 14.57 -15.74 -39.95
C LEU A 482 14.11 -16.27 -41.32
N PRO A 483 13.67 -15.39 -42.25
CA PRO A 483 13.24 -15.79 -43.59
C PRO A 483 14.41 -16.31 -44.44
N GLU A 484 14.21 -17.38 -45.22
CA GLU A 484 15.23 -17.94 -46.13
C GLU A 484 15.79 -16.85 -47.07
N PRO A 485 17.13 -16.79 -47.28
CA PRO A 485 18.18 -17.75 -46.91
C PRO A 485 18.89 -17.44 -45.58
N LEU A 486 18.28 -16.62 -44.70
CA LEU A 486 18.84 -16.18 -43.42
C LEU A 486 18.39 -17.05 -42.24
N ASP A 487 17.61 -18.11 -42.49
CA ASP A 487 17.12 -19.10 -41.52
C ASP A 487 18.24 -19.84 -40.76
N ARG A 488 19.49 -19.73 -41.24
CA ARG A 488 20.69 -20.35 -40.64
C ARG A 488 21.57 -19.37 -39.86
N LEU A 489 21.09 -18.18 -39.55
CA LEU A 489 21.83 -17.23 -38.72
C LEU A 489 21.72 -17.63 -37.24
N THR A 490 22.73 -18.35 -36.73
CA THR A 490 22.91 -18.50 -35.29
C THR A 490 23.62 -17.26 -34.76
N ILE A 491 22.93 -16.41 -34.00
CA ILE A 491 23.54 -15.28 -33.30
C ILE A 491 23.94 -15.78 -31.91
N ALA A 492 25.25 -15.91 -31.68
CA ALA A 492 25.78 -16.22 -30.36
C ALA A 492 26.54 -15.00 -29.83
N GLN A 493 25.96 -14.34 -28.83
CA GLN A 493 26.62 -13.30 -28.04
C GLN A 493 27.37 -14.01 -26.92
N LEU A 494 28.67 -14.26 -27.08
CA LEU A 494 29.49 -14.74 -25.98
C LEU A 494 30.42 -13.62 -25.49
N PRO A 495 29.94 -12.80 -24.53
CA PRO A 495 30.83 -12.05 -23.69
C PRO A 495 30.62 -12.43 -22.22
N LEU A 496 30.43 -13.71 -21.86
CA LEU A 496 30.39 -14.07 -20.44
C LEU A 496 31.14 -15.38 -20.16
N LEU A 497 31.66 -15.42 -18.93
CA LEU A 497 32.65 -16.30 -18.33
C LEU A 497 32.34 -17.79 -18.53
N ALA A 498 32.50 -18.28 -19.76
CA ALA A 498 32.19 -19.63 -20.18
C ALA A 498 33.27 -20.62 -19.72
N THR A 499 32.88 -21.89 -19.63
CA THR A 499 33.84 -22.98 -19.40
C THR A 499 34.82 -23.09 -20.57
N ARG A 500 35.97 -23.72 -20.33
CA ARG A 500 36.97 -24.04 -21.35
C ARG A 500 36.35 -24.75 -22.55
N ARG A 501 35.54 -25.78 -22.29
CA ARG A 501 34.87 -26.57 -23.31
C ARG A 501 33.95 -25.70 -24.19
N GLN A 502 33.14 -24.85 -23.57
CA GLN A 502 32.23 -23.95 -24.28
C GLN A 502 32.99 -22.94 -25.14
N PHE A 503 34.04 -22.33 -24.59
CA PHE A 503 34.87 -21.39 -25.32
C PHE A 503 35.55 -22.02 -26.54
N LEU A 504 36.18 -23.18 -26.37
CA LEU A 504 36.88 -23.86 -27.45
C LEU A 504 35.92 -24.32 -28.55
N ASN A 505 34.72 -24.80 -28.18
CA ASN A 505 33.66 -25.12 -29.15
C ASN A 505 33.19 -23.88 -29.91
N TYR A 506 33.07 -22.73 -29.24
CA TYR A 506 32.69 -21.48 -29.86
C TYR A 506 33.74 -21.00 -30.87
N VAL A 507 35.00 -20.94 -30.45
CA VAL A 507 36.11 -20.50 -31.33
C VAL A 507 36.28 -21.45 -32.50
N ALA A 508 36.12 -22.76 -32.31
CA ALA A 508 36.15 -23.73 -33.41
C ALA A 508 35.05 -23.48 -34.45
N ARG A 509 33.89 -22.96 -34.02
CA ARG A 509 32.73 -22.70 -34.89
C ARG A 509 32.75 -21.32 -35.54
N TYR A 510 33.17 -20.28 -34.82
CA TYR A 510 33.02 -18.88 -35.22
C TYR A 510 34.35 -18.13 -35.42
N GLY A 511 35.47 -18.72 -35.01
CA GLY A 511 36.80 -18.12 -35.04
C GLY A 511 37.10 -17.20 -33.86
N GLU A 512 38.38 -16.95 -33.60
CA GLU A 512 38.85 -16.12 -32.47
C GLU A 512 38.40 -14.65 -32.57
N GLY A 513 38.30 -14.11 -33.79
CA GLY A 513 37.85 -12.73 -34.02
C GLY A 513 36.36 -12.48 -33.72
N ALA A 514 35.58 -13.53 -33.47
CA ALA A 514 34.20 -13.44 -33.04
C ALA A 514 34.05 -13.36 -31.50
N VAL A 515 35.15 -13.50 -30.76
CA VAL A 515 35.15 -13.41 -29.31
C VAL A 515 35.08 -11.93 -28.94
N GLY A 516 34.04 -11.54 -28.18
CA GLY A 516 33.95 -10.17 -27.65
C GLY A 516 35.12 -9.85 -26.71
N GLU A 517 35.21 -8.63 -26.19
CA GLU A 517 36.28 -8.24 -25.27
C GLU A 517 35.73 -7.50 -24.05
N THR A 518 36.23 -7.80 -22.85
CA THR A 518 36.01 -6.92 -21.69
C THR A 518 36.80 -5.62 -21.90
N THR A 519 36.17 -4.47 -21.69
CA THR A 519 36.80 -3.15 -21.82
C THR A 519 36.94 -2.42 -20.49
N GLY A 520 36.17 -2.80 -19.47
CA GLY A 520 36.24 -2.19 -18.14
C GLY A 520 35.68 -3.12 -17.07
N ILE A 521 36.21 -2.99 -15.85
CA ILE A 521 35.73 -3.70 -14.67
C ILE A 521 35.67 -2.71 -13.53
N THR A 522 34.47 -2.49 -12.99
CA THR A 522 34.22 -1.68 -11.80
C THR A 522 33.86 -2.58 -10.64
N VAL A 523 34.47 -2.34 -9.48
CA VAL A 523 34.15 -3.06 -8.23
C VAL A 523 33.78 -2.05 -7.18
N LEU A 524 32.63 -2.23 -6.54
CA LEU A 524 32.19 -1.36 -5.45
C LEU A 524 32.04 -2.16 -4.16
N ALA A 525 32.43 -1.56 -3.04
CA ALA A 525 32.41 -2.16 -1.72
C ALA A 525 31.91 -1.17 -0.66
N PRO A 526 31.26 -1.64 0.42
CA PRO A 526 30.85 -0.78 1.50
C PRO A 526 32.08 -0.46 2.35
N ARG A 527 32.41 0.83 2.48
CA ARG A 527 33.53 1.29 3.31
C ARG A 527 33.23 0.97 4.77
N ARG A 528 34.22 0.40 5.45
CA ARG A 528 34.10 -0.05 6.83
C ARG A 528 35.04 0.69 7.76
N SER A 529 34.45 1.21 8.82
CA SER A 529 35.10 1.79 10.00
C SER A 529 35.40 0.72 11.07
N ALA A 530 35.88 1.15 12.24
CA ALA A 530 36.07 0.28 13.39
C ALA A 530 34.76 -0.24 14.00
N ASP A 531 33.69 0.56 13.94
CA ASP A 531 32.43 0.25 14.61
C ASP A 531 31.38 -0.36 13.66
N ALA A 532 31.61 -0.29 12.34
CA ALA A 532 30.79 -0.96 11.35
C ALA A 532 30.97 -2.49 11.41
N ARG A 533 29.89 -3.22 11.18
CA ARG A 533 29.87 -4.69 11.21
C ARG A 533 29.07 -5.27 10.06
N ASP A 534 29.60 -6.36 9.51
CA ASP A 534 28.93 -7.20 8.54
C ASP A 534 28.36 -8.42 9.28
N VAL A 535 27.07 -8.67 9.10
CA VAL A 535 26.36 -9.84 9.63
C VAL A 535 25.83 -10.62 8.44
N VAL A 536 26.17 -11.90 8.34
CA VAL A 536 25.64 -12.77 7.28
C VAL A 536 24.16 -13.03 7.58
N VAL A 537 23.31 -12.74 6.61
CA VAL A 537 21.86 -12.82 6.70
C VAL A 537 21.41 -14.14 6.06
N GLY A 538 21.86 -15.29 6.59
CA GLY A 538 21.52 -16.63 6.06
C GLY A 538 20.37 -17.32 6.81
N ASP A 539 19.92 -18.51 6.35
CA ASP A 539 18.77 -19.38 6.74
C ASP A 539 18.28 -19.43 8.22
N ARG A 540 19.00 -18.82 9.16
CA ARG A 540 18.59 -18.60 10.56
C ARG A 540 17.45 -17.60 10.75
N PHE A 541 17.00 -16.89 9.72
CA PHE A 541 15.83 -16.00 9.76
C PHE A 541 14.49 -16.74 9.82
N GLY A 542 14.41 -17.90 10.49
CA GLY A 542 13.26 -18.46 11.21
C GLY A 542 11.84 -18.43 10.59
N PHE A 543 11.68 -18.07 9.33
CA PHE A 543 10.41 -17.92 8.62
C PHE A 543 10.38 -18.78 7.35
N GLY A 544 11.55 -19.14 6.83
CA GLY A 544 11.69 -19.81 5.53
C GLY A 544 11.65 -21.34 5.52
N ASP A 545 11.63 -22.03 6.66
CA ASP A 545 11.86 -23.49 6.63
C ASP A 545 10.62 -24.36 6.85
N LEU A 546 9.39 -23.82 6.79
CA LEU A 546 8.17 -24.65 6.65
C LEU A 546 6.88 -23.91 6.26
N LEU A 547 6.81 -22.56 6.29
CA LEU A 547 5.53 -21.85 6.09
C LEU A 547 5.54 -20.59 5.21
N ASP A 548 6.69 -20.02 4.81
CA ASP A 548 6.70 -18.89 3.87
C ASP A 548 7.80 -18.98 2.79
N PRO A 549 7.47 -19.42 1.56
CA PRO A 549 8.39 -19.40 0.42
C PRO A 549 8.71 -17.98 -0.08
N LEU A 550 8.22 -16.92 0.56
CA LEU A 550 8.48 -15.51 0.22
C LEU A 550 9.54 -14.84 1.11
N SER A 551 10.29 -15.59 1.92
CA SER A 551 11.44 -15.03 2.67
C SER A 551 12.37 -14.29 1.70
N PRO A 552 12.57 -12.97 1.86
CA PRO A 552 13.30 -12.18 0.90
C PRO A 552 14.83 -12.36 1.01
N PHE A 553 15.32 -13.22 1.92
CA PHE A 553 16.74 -13.39 2.25
C PHE A 553 17.34 -14.64 1.62
N SER A 554 18.48 -14.46 0.94
CA SER A 554 19.31 -15.56 0.45
C SER A 554 20.39 -15.93 1.47
N SER A 555 20.84 -17.20 1.49
CA SER A 555 22.01 -17.66 2.27
C SER A 555 23.31 -16.89 1.98
N THR A 556 23.34 -16.04 0.96
CA THR A 556 24.48 -15.21 0.56
C THR A 556 24.37 -13.74 0.95
N ASP A 557 23.27 -13.31 1.56
CA ASP A 557 23.04 -11.90 1.89
C ASP A 557 23.91 -11.45 3.07
N ILE A 558 24.28 -10.18 3.06
CA ILE A 558 25.08 -9.55 4.10
C ILE A 558 24.38 -8.27 4.54
N ALA A 559 24.15 -8.12 5.84
CA ALA A 559 23.73 -6.88 6.44
C ALA A 559 24.95 -6.11 6.93
N THR A 560 25.20 -4.92 6.40
CA THR A 560 26.20 -3.99 6.94
C THR A 560 25.50 -2.96 7.81
N PHE A 561 25.88 -2.91 9.08
CA PHE A 561 25.50 -1.83 9.98
C PHE A 561 26.63 -0.81 10.03
N PHE A 562 26.33 0.40 9.58
CA PHE A 562 27.28 1.52 9.53
C PHE A 562 27.38 2.25 10.87
N ASP A 563 28.39 3.12 11.01
CA ASP A 563 28.62 3.90 12.22
C ASP A 563 27.49 4.88 12.48
N ASP A 564 27.04 4.93 13.73
CA ASP A 564 26.15 5.97 14.27
C ASP A 564 24.75 6.10 13.63
N GLU A 565 24.36 5.21 12.71
CA GLU A 565 23.00 5.16 12.16
C GLU A 565 22.04 4.47 13.13
N TYR A 566 21.67 5.20 14.20
CA TYR A 566 20.76 4.71 15.23
C TYR A 566 19.40 5.39 15.19
N LEU A 567 18.36 4.57 15.11
CA LEU A 567 17.01 4.98 15.45
C LEU A 567 16.86 5.02 16.98
N THR A 568 16.38 6.15 17.51
CA THR A 568 16.04 6.30 18.94
C THR A 568 14.53 6.34 19.12
N VAL A 569 14.02 5.40 19.92
CA VAL A 569 12.58 5.20 20.17
C VAL A 569 12.40 5.00 21.67
N LEU A 570 11.58 5.82 22.32
CA LEU A 570 11.25 5.63 23.73
C LEU A 570 10.29 4.44 23.89
N PRO A 571 10.27 3.78 25.06
CA PRO A 571 9.43 2.60 25.28
C PRO A 571 7.91 2.81 25.09
N ASP A 572 7.45 4.05 25.16
CA ASP A 572 6.05 4.45 24.99
C ASP A 572 5.75 5.04 23.59
N GLU A 573 6.75 5.15 22.72
CA GLU A 573 6.59 5.54 21.32
C GLU A 573 6.21 4.31 20.47
N ALA A 574 5.49 4.52 19.39
CA ALA A 574 5.13 3.46 18.44
C ALA A 574 5.76 3.74 17.08
N LEU A 575 6.01 2.69 16.31
CA LEU A 575 6.57 2.78 14.95
C LEU A 575 5.53 2.34 13.93
N SER A 576 5.66 2.81 12.70
CA SER A 576 4.90 2.32 11.54
C SER A 576 5.82 2.34 10.33
N VAL A 577 5.73 1.31 9.49
CA VAL A 577 6.56 1.15 8.29
C VAL A 577 5.67 1.04 7.05
N CYS A 578 5.97 1.86 6.05
CA CYS A 578 5.38 1.79 4.72
C CYS A 578 6.33 1.03 3.79
N ALA A 579 5.76 0.17 2.94
CA ALA A 579 6.53 -0.44 1.86
C ALA A 579 7.00 0.64 0.88
N GLY A 580 8.30 0.71 0.66
CA GLY A 580 8.92 1.58 -0.31
C GLY A 580 10.20 1.00 -0.87
N ASP A 581 10.84 1.76 -1.76
CA ASP A 581 12.04 1.32 -2.46
C ASP A 581 13.21 1.12 -1.47
N ALA A 582 13.23 1.81 -0.32
CA ALA A 582 14.29 1.67 0.67
C ALA A 582 14.00 0.58 1.73
N SER A 583 12.75 0.44 2.17
CA SER A 583 12.35 -0.40 3.31
C SER A 583 12.67 -1.88 3.08
N GLY A 584 12.63 -2.34 1.83
CA GLY A 584 12.98 -3.71 1.44
C GLY A 584 14.48 -4.04 1.57
N HIS A 585 15.34 -3.03 1.73
CA HIS A 585 16.79 -3.20 1.81
C HIS A 585 17.37 -2.75 3.15
N VAL A 586 16.58 -2.05 3.97
CA VAL A 586 16.99 -1.64 5.31
C VAL A 586 16.68 -2.76 6.30
N VAL A 587 17.64 -3.01 7.17
CA VAL A 587 17.51 -3.93 8.31
C VAL A 587 17.71 -3.17 9.60
N ALA A 588 17.09 -3.64 10.67
CA ALA A 588 17.22 -3.09 12.00
C ALA A 588 17.81 -4.14 12.94
N GLN A 589 18.50 -3.69 13.97
CA GLN A 589 19.02 -4.55 15.03
C GLN A 589 18.92 -3.82 16.37
N ALA A 590 18.32 -4.48 17.36
CA ALA A 590 18.30 -3.94 18.71
C ALA A 590 19.73 -3.82 19.27
N ASP A 591 20.00 -2.75 20.02
CA ASP A 591 21.28 -2.60 20.72
C ASP A 591 21.50 -3.83 21.64
N LEU A 592 22.68 -4.48 21.53
CA LEU A 592 23.05 -5.73 22.21
C LEU A 592 22.36 -7.03 21.76
N ALA A 593 21.45 -7.01 20.78
CA ALA A 593 20.95 -8.22 20.13
C ALA A 593 21.91 -8.67 19.00
N GLU A 594 22.04 -9.97 18.74
CA GLU A 594 22.94 -10.49 17.69
C GLU A 594 22.26 -10.60 16.31
N GLU A 595 20.94 -10.69 16.26
CA GLU A 595 20.22 -10.98 15.02
C GLU A 595 19.59 -9.72 14.41
N PRO A 596 19.91 -9.40 13.14
CA PRO A 596 19.19 -8.42 12.35
C PRO A 596 17.72 -8.82 12.19
N LEU A 597 16.86 -7.86 11.86
CA LEU A 597 15.49 -8.09 11.40
C LEU A 597 15.18 -7.17 10.20
N PRO A 598 14.28 -7.58 9.30
CA PRO A 598 13.64 -6.68 8.34
C PRO A 598 13.12 -5.38 8.98
N LEU A 599 13.12 -4.27 8.24
CA LEU A 599 12.59 -3.00 8.77
C LEU A 599 11.09 -3.08 9.11
N ASP A 600 10.29 -3.80 8.31
CA ASP A 600 8.83 -3.98 8.53
C ASP A 600 8.48 -4.80 9.78
N ALA A 601 9.40 -5.64 10.27
CA ALA A 601 9.24 -6.37 11.53
C ALA A 601 9.59 -5.51 12.76
N LEU A 602 10.22 -4.34 12.58
CA LEU A 602 10.69 -3.50 13.67
C LEU A 602 9.57 -2.97 14.58
N PRO A 603 8.42 -2.51 14.06
CA PRO A 603 7.34 -2.02 14.92
C PRO A 603 6.78 -3.08 15.87
N ALA A 604 6.46 -4.28 15.36
CA ALA A 604 6.02 -5.40 16.20
C ALA A 604 7.09 -5.76 17.24
N ARG A 605 8.36 -5.81 16.83
CA ARG A 605 9.47 -6.08 17.75
C ARG A 605 9.59 -5.03 18.86
N HIS A 606 9.38 -3.75 18.53
CA HIS A 606 9.41 -2.67 19.52
C HIS A 606 8.22 -2.72 20.48
N ALA A 607 7.03 -3.06 20.00
CA ALA A 607 5.85 -3.22 20.85
C ALA A 607 6.03 -4.36 21.89
N ASP A 608 6.62 -5.48 21.47
CA ASP A 608 6.81 -6.66 22.34
C ASP A 608 7.99 -6.51 23.32
N ASP A 609 9.10 -5.94 22.88
CA ASP A 609 10.33 -5.78 23.66
C ASP A 609 10.96 -4.40 23.37
N PRO A 610 10.40 -3.33 23.97
CA PRO A 610 10.82 -1.97 23.66
C PRO A 610 12.30 -1.75 23.99
N ARG A 611 13.07 -1.35 22.97
CA ARG A 611 14.47 -0.94 23.13
C ARG A 611 14.61 0.55 22.89
N PRO A 612 15.48 1.23 23.67
CA PRO A 612 15.69 2.67 23.50
C PRO A 612 16.38 3.02 22.17
N ARG A 613 17.07 2.04 21.56
CA ARG A 613 17.92 2.22 20.39
C ARG A 613 17.89 0.99 19.49
N TYR A 614 17.79 1.24 18.20
CA TYR A 614 17.96 0.26 17.13
C TYR A 614 19.03 0.76 16.16
N GLN A 615 20.02 -0.07 15.85
CA GLN A 615 20.96 0.22 14.79
C GLN A 615 20.29 -0.11 13.45
N LEU A 616 20.36 0.80 12.50
CA LEU A 616 19.90 0.56 11.13
C LEU A 616 21.10 0.16 10.27
N GLY A 617 20.86 -0.75 9.34
CA GLY A 617 21.85 -1.26 8.40
C GLY A 617 21.24 -1.47 7.03
N LEU A 618 22.07 -1.84 6.08
CA LEU A 618 21.64 -2.22 4.74
C LEU A 618 21.95 -3.66 4.46
N ARG A 619 20.97 -4.31 3.84
CA ARG A 619 21.12 -5.61 3.23
C ARG A 619 21.71 -5.45 1.84
N TRP A 620 22.77 -6.22 1.62
CA TRP A 620 23.42 -6.44 0.35
C TRP A 620 23.21 -7.89 -0.06
N ASP A 621 23.14 -8.10 -1.36
CA ASP A 621 23.09 -9.41 -1.99
C ASP A 621 24.49 -10.05 -2.13
N GLY A 622 25.49 -9.57 -1.38
CA GLY A 622 26.84 -10.10 -1.31
C GLY A 622 27.83 -9.12 -0.69
N ALA A 623 29.13 -9.46 -0.69
CA ALA A 623 30.16 -8.59 -0.10
C ALA A 623 30.58 -7.40 -0.99
N PHE A 624 30.31 -7.48 -2.30
CA PHE A 624 30.69 -6.44 -3.27
C PHE A 624 29.86 -6.51 -4.55
N TYR A 625 29.81 -5.38 -5.24
CA TYR A 625 29.25 -5.25 -6.57
C TYR A 625 30.33 -5.33 -7.63
N LEU A 626 30.03 -6.01 -8.73
CA LEU A 626 30.94 -6.18 -9.86
C LEU A 626 30.23 -5.86 -11.16
N ARG A 627 30.78 -4.91 -11.92
CA ARG A 627 30.29 -4.58 -13.25
C ARG A 627 31.39 -4.77 -14.29
N PHE A 628 31.05 -5.48 -15.35
CA PHE A 628 31.88 -5.57 -16.55
C PHE A 628 31.28 -4.69 -17.64
N ASP A 629 32.11 -3.84 -18.22
CA ASP A 629 31.84 -3.22 -19.51
C ASP A 629 32.52 -4.06 -20.58
N TYR A 630 31.81 -4.40 -21.65
CA TYR A 630 32.31 -5.26 -22.70
C TYR A 630 31.90 -4.77 -24.09
N ARG A 631 32.62 -5.26 -25.09
CA ARG A 631 32.27 -5.16 -26.49
C ARG A 631 31.87 -6.56 -26.97
N ALA A 632 30.58 -6.76 -27.16
CA ALA A 632 30.08 -7.99 -27.76
C ALA A 632 30.36 -7.97 -29.26
N VAL A 633 30.77 -9.11 -29.78
CA VAL A 633 30.92 -9.33 -31.20
C VAL A 633 29.87 -10.35 -31.61
N LEU A 634 29.04 -10.01 -32.60
CA LEU A 634 28.08 -10.98 -33.15
C LEU A 634 28.83 -11.95 -34.06
N GLY A 635 28.97 -13.20 -33.61
CA GLY A 635 29.43 -14.30 -34.43
C GLY A 635 28.33 -14.71 -35.41
N THR A 636 28.55 -14.53 -36.71
CA THR A 636 27.65 -15.01 -37.77
C THR A 636 28.45 -15.90 -38.73
N THR A 637 27.87 -17.04 -39.12
CA THR A 637 28.45 -17.95 -40.11
C THR A 637 27.49 -18.10 -41.27
N THR A 638 27.91 -17.71 -42.48
CA THR A 638 27.20 -18.02 -43.72
C THR A 638 28.08 -18.91 -44.59
N GLU A 639 27.59 -20.08 -45.01
CA GLU A 639 28.27 -20.90 -46.02
C GLU A 639 28.00 -20.32 -47.41
N VAL A 640 29.01 -19.70 -48.03
CA VAL A 640 28.92 -19.25 -49.43
C VAL A 640 30.09 -19.87 -50.20
N VAL A 641 29.79 -20.83 -51.09
CA VAL A 641 30.77 -21.51 -51.98
C VAL A 641 31.96 -22.13 -51.19
N GLY A 642 31.68 -22.80 -50.08
CA GLY A 642 32.70 -23.49 -49.28
C GLY A 642 33.64 -22.57 -48.49
N LEU A 643 33.34 -21.27 -48.40
CA LEU A 643 34.13 -20.27 -47.68
C LEU A 643 33.25 -19.60 -46.62
N THR A 644 33.63 -19.73 -45.35
CA THR A 644 32.98 -19.07 -44.21
C THR A 644 33.57 -17.66 -44.04
N LEU A 645 32.78 -16.61 -44.28
CA LEU A 645 33.22 -15.21 -44.10
C LEU A 645 32.57 -14.63 -42.82
N PRO A 646 33.34 -14.32 -41.77
CA PRO A 646 32.80 -13.67 -40.58
C PRO A 646 32.54 -12.18 -40.85
N PHE A 647 31.32 -11.72 -40.58
CA PHE A 647 31.00 -10.29 -40.45
C PHE A 647 30.46 -10.05 -39.05
N SER A 648 31.01 -9.05 -38.37
CA SER A 648 30.87 -8.92 -36.93
C SER A 648 30.70 -7.44 -36.54
N PRO A 649 29.46 -6.93 -36.42
CA PRO A 649 29.23 -5.67 -35.75
C PRO A 649 29.60 -5.82 -34.27
N SER A 650 30.43 -4.91 -33.77
CA SER A 650 30.76 -4.83 -32.36
C SER A 650 29.79 -3.90 -31.64
N LEU A 651 29.16 -4.36 -30.57
CA LEU A 651 28.23 -3.57 -29.76
C LEU A 651 28.80 -3.39 -28.35
N PRO A 652 28.90 -2.15 -27.82
CA PRO A 652 29.20 -1.96 -26.42
C PRO A 652 28.01 -2.45 -25.57
N GLY A 653 28.31 -3.05 -24.43
CA GLY A 653 27.34 -3.50 -23.44
C GLY A 653 27.95 -3.49 -22.05
N ASN A 654 27.12 -3.70 -21.03
CA ASN A 654 27.57 -3.96 -19.67
C ASN A 654 26.77 -5.10 -19.06
N VAL A 655 27.35 -5.74 -18.05
CA VAL A 655 26.68 -6.68 -17.18
C VAL A 655 27.08 -6.34 -15.76
N SER A 656 26.11 -6.36 -14.85
CA SER A 656 26.37 -6.28 -13.42
C SER A 656 26.05 -7.61 -12.78
N PHE A 657 26.95 -8.05 -11.92
CA PHE A 657 26.71 -9.09 -10.95
C PHE A 657 26.42 -8.37 -9.64
N ARG A 658 25.26 -8.69 -9.05
CA ARG A 658 24.60 -8.00 -7.93
C ARG A 658 23.66 -6.83 -8.27
N GLU A 659 22.77 -6.53 -7.34
CA GLU A 659 21.70 -5.53 -7.43
C GLU A 659 22.24 -4.12 -7.69
N GLN A 660 21.40 -3.24 -8.24
CA GLN A 660 21.82 -1.86 -8.53
C GLN A 660 21.89 -0.97 -7.27
N LEU A 661 21.43 -1.46 -6.12
CA LEU A 661 21.48 -0.77 -4.80
C LEU A 661 22.84 -0.21 -4.45
N TRP A 662 23.89 -0.90 -4.88
CA TRP A 662 25.29 -0.51 -4.68
C TRP A 662 25.65 0.85 -5.30
N THR A 663 24.80 1.39 -6.16
CA THR A 663 24.99 2.71 -6.80
C THR A 663 24.23 3.85 -6.12
N ALA A 664 23.31 3.54 -5.20
CA ALA A 664 22.62 4.56 -4.40
C ALA A 664 23.56 5.10 -3.32
N ALA A 665 23.56 6.42 -3.11
CA ALA A 665 24.34 7.10 -2.07
C ALA A 665 23.57 7.29 -0.74
N THR A 666 22.23 7.27 -0.83
CA THR A 666 21.32 7.51 0.30
C THR A 666 20.01 6.77 0.09
N PHE A 667 19.44 6.27 1.17
CA PHE A 667 18.11 5.67 1.24
C PHE A 667 17.20 6.58 2.05
N ASP A 668 16.14 7.10 1.43
CA ASP A 668 15.18 8.00 2.09
C ASP A 668 14.17 7.18 2.88
N LEU A 669 14.08 7.44 4.19
CA LEU A 669 13.18 6.74 5.09
C LEU A 669 12.11 7.67 5.66
N ARG A 670 12.04 8.93 5.21
CA ARG A 670 11.15 9.94 5.83
C ARG A 670 9.68 9.54 5.78
N ASP A 671 9.27 8.98 4.65
CA ASP A 671 7.88 8.57 4.39
C ASP A 671 7.68 7.07 4.60
N GLU A 672 8.78 6.32 4.81
CA GLU A 672 8.75 4.86 4.95
C GLU A 672 8.83 4.39 6.40
N LEU A 673 9.50 5.13 7.29
CA LEU A 673 9.62 4.80 8.69
C LEU A 673 9.18 5.99 9.55
N THR A 674 8.02 5.86 10.16
CA THR A 674 7.44 6.89 11.01
C THR A 674 7.41 6.46 12.47
N LYS A 675 7.42 7.47 13.35
CA LYS A 675 7.35 7.29 14.80
C LYS A 675 6.25 8.16 15.38
N CYS A 676 5.32 7.52 16.08
CA CYS A 676 4.37 8.19 16.93
C CYS A 676 5.01 8.53 18.27
N ARG A 677 4.99 9.83 18.61
CA ARG A 677 5.60 10.38 19.82
C ARG A 677 4.62 10.56 20.97
N ARG A 678 3.36 10.84 20.65
CA ARG A 678 2.29 11.15 21.61
C ARG A 678 0.97 10.66 21.04
N PHE A 679 0.05 10.35 21.95
CA PHE A 679 -1.32 9.93 21.60
C PHE A 679 -1.35 8.67 20.74
N CYS A 680 -0.36 7.78 20.90
CA CYS A 680 -0.28 6.52 20.16
C CYS A 680 -1.36 5.52 20.60
N ASP A 681 -2.00 5.77 21.74
CA ASP A 681 -3.18 5.07 22.24
C ASP A 681 -4.51 5.70 21.77
N HIS A 682 -4.45 6.70 20.88
CA HIS A 682 -5.64 7.35 20.32
C HIS A 682 -5.97 6.81 18.91
N PRO A 683 -7.24 6.94 18.49
CA PRO A 683 -7.69 6.61 17.15
C PRO A 683 -7.28 7.69 16.16
N THR A 684 -7.43 7.37 14.89
CA THR A 684 -7.04 8.25 13.80
C THR A 684 -7.79 7.87 12.53
N PHE A 685 -7.41 8.48 11.41
CA PHE A 685 -7.95 8.25 10.09
C PHE A 685 -7.14 7.20 9.34
N ASP A 686 -7.79 6.42 8.50
CA ASP A 686 -7.11 5.61 7.50
C ASP A 686 -6.80 6.41 6.22
N SER A 687 -6.22 5.74 5.23
CA SER A 687 -5.87 6.33 3.93
C SER A 687 -7.08 6.67 3.04
N ALA A 688 -8.25 6.09 3.31
CA ALA A 688 -9.52 6.51 2.71
C ALA A 688 -10.10 7.76 3.39
N GLY A 689 -9.51 8.15 4.52
CA GLY A 689 -9.95 9.26 5.35
C GLY A 689 -11.06 8.88 6.31
N ILE A 690 -11.37 7.60 6.52
CA ILE A 690 -12.42 7.19 7.48
C ILE A 690 -11.85 7.24 8.89
N TYR A 691 -12.61 7.82 9.83
CA TYR A 691 -12.19 7.91 11.23
C TYR A 691 -12.40 6.57 11.95
N GLN A 692 -11.31 5.90 12.33
CA GLN A 692 -11.33 4.57 12.93
C GLN A 692 -11.43 4.64 14.46
N VAL A 693 -12.63 4.96 14.97
CA VAL A 693 -12.84 5.26 16.40
C VAL A 693 -12.44 4.10 17.36
N GLN A 694 -12.48 2.86 16.88
CA GLN A 694 -12.11 1.65 17.63
C GLN A 694 -10.67 1.17 17.37
N ALA A 695 -10.00 1.67 16.33
CA ALA A 695 -8.65 1.29 15.99
C ALA A 695 -7.67 2.30 16.60
N LEU A 696 -6.80 1.86 17.50
CA LEU A 696 -5.81 2.72 18.12
C LEU A 696 -4.51 2.67 17.31
N PHE A 697 -3.76 3.78 17.26
CA PHE A 697 -2.55 3.86 16.45
C PHE A 697 -1.56 2.73 16.71
N ALA A 698 -1.14 2.56 17.96
CA ALA A 698 -0.07 1.63 18.35
C ALA A 698 -0.38 0.17 17.96
N PRO A 699 -1.52 -0.44 18.34
CA PRO A 699 -1.79 -1.83 17.99
C PRO A 699 -2.23 -2.05 16.54
N THR A 700 -2.84 -1.06 15.88
CA THR A 700 -3.40 -1.24 14.52
C THR A 700 -2.39 -0.91 13.45
N TYR A 701 -1.66 0.20 13.58
CA TYR A 701 -0.82 0.73 12.50
C TYR A 701 0.65 0.36 12.64
N GLN A 702 1.01 -0.45 13.65
CA GLN A 702 2.39 -0.91 13.82
C GLN A 702 2.90 -1.68 12.59
N ASN A 703 2.09 -2.52 11.96
CA ASN A 703 2.50 -3.34 10.82
C ASN A 703 1.98 -2.82 9.48
N ASP A 704 1.31 -1.67 9.48
CA ASP A 704 0.68 -1.09 8.31
C ASP A 704 1.28 0.30 8.02
N CYS A 705 1.16 0.73 6.77
CA CYS A 705 1.56 2.07 6.38
C CYS A 705 0.60 3.11 6.98
N TYR A 706 1.09 3.93 7.90
CA TYR A 706 0.33 5.05 8.42
C TYR A 706 0.35 6.25 7.47
N ALA A 707 -0.67 6.33 6.61
CA ALA A 707 -0.91 7.46 5.70
C ALA A 707 -2.34 8.00 5.88
N PRO A 708 -2.66 8.61 7.04
CA PRO A 708 -4.00 9.09 7.35
C PRO A 708 -4.40 10.22 6.40
N ARG A 709 -5.70 10.30 6.09
CA ARG A 709 -6.28 11.50 5.47
C ARG A 709 -7.20 12.22 6.46
N PHE A 710 -6.76 13.38 6.93
CA PHE A 710 -7.49 14.19 7.91
C PHE A 710 -8.57 15.08 7.25
N PRO A 711 -9.63 15.44 7.98
CA PRO A 711 -10.63 16.41 7.52
C PRO A 711 -10.03 17.82 7.49
N THR A 712 -10.41 18.61 6.49
CA THR A 712 -10.06 20.04 6.39
C THR A 712 -11.30 20.92 6.52
N PRO A 713 -11.15 22.20 6.96
CA PRO A 713 -12.29 23.12 7.14
C PRO A 713 -13.21 23.28 5.92
N ASP A 714 -12.68 23.07 4.71
CA ASP A 714 -13.41 23.24 3.46
C ASP A 714 -14.14 21.96 2.99
N ASP A 715 -13.95 20.82 3.66
CA ASP A 715 -14.47 19.52 3.19
C ASP A 715 -15.96 19.27 3.49
N GLY A 716 -16.70 20.26 4.02
CA GLY A 716 -18.16 20.16 4.21
C GLY A 716 -18.63 19.00 5.10
N GLY A 717 -17.77 18.48 5.99
CA GLY A 717 -18.10 17.37 6.87
C GLY A 717 -17.69 15.98 6.39
N PHE A 718 -16.81 15.89 5.38
CA PHE A 718 -15.97 14.70 5.15
C PHE A 718 -15.24 14.30 6.45
N PRO A 719 -15.04 12.99 6.70
CA PRO A 719 -15.21 11.83 5.85
C PRO A 719 -16.56 11.15 5.93
N ASP A 720 -16.67 10.06 5.17
CA ASP A 720 -17.62 9.00 5.49
C ASP A 720 -17.38 8.54 6.95
N ASP A 721 -18.40 8.70 7.80
CA ASP A 721 -18.43 8.19 9.17
C ASP A 721 -18.41 6.65 9.10
N PRO A 722 -17.61 5.92 9.90
CA PRO A 722 -17.48 4.45 9.82
C PRO A 722 -18.80 3.68 9.93
#